data_AF-A0A2E0MU05-F1
#
_entry.id   AF-A0A2E0MU05-F1
#
_cell.length_a   1.000
_cell.length_b   1.000
_cell.length_c   1.000
_cell.angle_alpha   90.00
_cell.angle_beta   90.00
_cell.angle_gamma   90.00
#
_symmetry.space_group_name_H-M   'P 1'
#
loop_
_entity.id
_entity.type
_entity.pdbx_description
1 polymer ?
#
loop_
_entity_poly.entity_id
_entity_poly.type
_entity_poly.pdbx_seq_one_letter_code
_entity_poly.pdbx_strand_id
1 'polypeptide(L)'
;MKREQDDIRTNKTADWMNKINNPVTQPQHSEVQNVQHNNTEHGVEHEEFESSPINLSPNPPVYGPAILMPKGQGLMGPANWEETELHNCSIKLNRGLKAGLHKKTRYPQPVDVVLSFAGSEATHANEDYDVEDGVPRGMLARQTATAIRIQNAVGPVKNTLGTPKDQRPLGVAIVSTLSDDDHNKQTSKDNLTDSDTAKAIKSARKKRKSRNGALRPVILDDLSRPLMFTVGEGVSLATMRTGKIGGGKSLTAYIQQSPRDAIDRQAQSWRVIQSILESSSNPLIMPPVISIGGTSYDAYMTWDEDPRAFVPKGAFQYITTTPQDLLPKDVAAAASRKKLESVAGLTCIDMGDVINNIPVVMLDMNDEANQKFVENEALRLVLENYKGLQPAVMLDRSDVIVKLSEYSNSLGKASQWAELYREEKDERGQKKIESTRIQQRDLYLGHSIHLNRHRIEALGTGRAPSSTVENDLTYSVTRAFAQAYGRNAGEIMLSNLDVHRSKIKMAQVVIYLPEDMTIVSRKAQLRRLQDSVTEALQNKFATKWNLPIFVTTYAVPMDERDHPIVSVRLMTHAKDVFDLLVEDTPETFEKILTNVSLFEQKTTDGKQNGRPKNTVLENAIWNSEIKAMTSKKNRGISFFKRWGDILKIVKKAIYINRAQRNKTGWSNGVAEEESQRKKRNF
;
A
#
# COMPACT_ATOMS: atom_id res chain seq x y z
N MET A 1 43.13 7.96 -17.05
CA MET A 1 43.22 9.44 -16.93
C MET A 1 41.85 9.98 -17.27
N LYS A 2 41.20 10.74 -16.39
CA LYS A 2 41.22 12.21 -16.43
C LYS A 2 40.97 12.69 -17.87
N ARG A 3 39.72 13.05 -18.16
CA ARG A 3 39.14 14.37 -17.89
C ARG A 3 39.56 15.31 -19.01
N GLU A 4 38.52 15.98 -19.50
CA GLU A 4 38.56 17.42 -19.79
C GLU A 4 39.35 17.74 -21.08
N GLN A 5 38.90 18.61 -21.96
CA GLN A 5 37.89 19.64 -21.79
C GLN A 5 37.71 20.36 -23.13
N ASP A 6 36.59 21.05 -23.20
CA ASP A 6 36.51 22.40 -23.75
C ASP A 6 36.54 22.57 -25.28
N ASP A 7 35.33 22.83 -25.77
CA ASP A 7 34.88 24.21 -25.97
C ASP A 7 34.66 24.70 -27.41
N ILE A 8 33.38 25.02 -27.63
CA ILE A 8 32.89 26.40 -27.87
C ILE A 8 32.56 26.85 -29.30
N ARG A 9 31.30 27.33 -29.35
CA ARG A 9 30.69 28.42 -30.13
C ARG A 9 30.14 28.16 -31.53
N THR A 10 28.81 28.03 -31.54
CA THR A 10 27.85 29.02 -32.07
C THR A 10 28.36 30.05 -33.08
N ASN A 11 27.56 30.32 -34.11
CA ASN A 11 26.88 31.61 -34.18
C ASN A 11 25.75 31.67 -35.22
N LYS A 12 24.63 32.23 -34.78
CA LYS A 12 23.65 32.89 -35.65
C LYS A 12 24.21 34.23 -36.13
N THR A 13 23.78 34.60 -37.32
CA THR A 13 23.72 35.93 -37.93
C THR A 13 23.56 37.10 -36.96
N ALA A 14 24.44 38.08 -37.09
CA ALA A 14 24.14 39.51 -37.19
C ALA A 14 25.45 40.27 -37.47
N ASP A 15 25.72 40.65 -38.73
CA ASP A 15 25.93 42.06 -39.06
C ASP A 15 26.16 42.28 -40.55
N TRP A 16 25.55 43.38 -41.02
CA TRP A 16 25.95 44.21 -42.15
C TRP A 16 25.69 43.76 -43.61
N MET A 17 24.52 44.22 -44.08
CA MET A 17 24.27 44.82 -45.39
C MET A 17 25.51 45.30 -46.17
N ASN A 18 25.82 44.72 -47.32
CA ASN A 18 25.60 45.33 -48.64
C ASN A 18 26.35 44.64 -49.79
N LYS A 19 25.57 44.37 -50.85
CA LYS A 19 25.89 44.50 -52.28
C LYS A 19 26.63 43.37 -53.05
N ILE A 20 25.80 42.69 -53.84
CA ILE A 20 25.83 42.57 -55.33
C ILE A 20 26.88 41.64 -55.99
N ASN A 21 26.32 40.58 -56.60
CA ASN A 21 26.65 39.87 -57.86
C ASN A 21 28.01 39.17 -58.08
N ASN A 22 27.97 37.82 -57.97
CA ASN A 22 28.10 36.80 -59.05
C ASN A 22 29.35 36.78 -59.99
N PRO A 23 29.71 35.65 -60.65
CA PRO A 23 29.52 34.21 -60.33
C PRO A 23 30.76 33.31 -60.71
N VAL A 24 30.62 31.96 -60.67
CA VAL A 24 31.24 30.94 -61.59
C VAL A 24 32.47 30.10 -61.11
N THR A 25 32.15 28.81 -60.83
CA THR A 25 32.81 27.51 -61.18
C THR A 25 34.21 27.07 -60.68
N GLN A 26 34.18 25.98 -59.88
CA GLN A 26 34.79 24.65 -60.10
C GLN A 26 36.31 24.40 -59.89
N PRO A 27 36.75 23.13 -59.74
CA PRO A 27 37.52 22.65 -58.58
C PRO A 27 38.87 22.02 -58.94
N GLN A 28 39.67 21.57 -57.97
CA GLN A 28 40.70 20.52 -58.14
C GLN A 28 41.22 20.07 -56.75
N HIS A 29 41.01 18.80 -56.38
CA HIS A 29 42.01 17.71 -56.40
C HIS A 29 43.18 17.95 -55.42
N SER A 30 43.14 17.33 -54.22
CA SER A 30 43.59 15.97 -53.88
C SER A 30 45.11 15.81 -53.86
N GLU A 31 45.66 15.40 -52.71
CA GLU A 31 46.56 14.23 -52.56
C GLU A 31 46.96 14.07 -51.07
N VAL A 32 46.56 12.97 -50.43
CA VAL A 32 47.28 11.67 -50.27
C VAL A 32 48.18 11.70 -49.03
N GLN A 33 47.63 11.20 -47.92
CA GLN A 33 47.90 9.89 -47.30
C GLN A 33 49.21 9.83 -46.53
N ASN A 34 49.09 9.49 -45.24
CA ASN A 34 49.88 8.40 -44.71
C ASN A 34 49.00 7.47 -43.89
N VAL A 35 48.99 6.22 -44.33
CA VAL A 35 48.29 5.08 -43.75
C VAL A 35 49.20 4.44 -42.71
N GLN A 36 48.69 4.23 -41.51
CA GLN A 36 49.01 3.05 -40.71
C GLN A 36 47.69 2.38 -40.33
N HIS A 37 47.62 1.08 -40.61
CA HIS A 37 46.41 0.28 -40.59
C HIS A 37 46.36 -0.64 -39.36
N ASN A 38 45.11 -1.00 -39.03
CA ASN A 38 44.62 -2.16 -38.27
C ASN A 38 44.52 -2.04 -36.74
N ASN A 39 43.30 -1.94 -36.21
CA ASN A 39 42.39 -3.09 -36.06
C ASN A 39 40.97 -2.67 -35.68
N THR A 40 40.02 -3.49 -36.12
CA THR A 40 38.56 -3.43 -36.01
C THR A 40 38.00 -3.28 -34.60
N GLU A 41 37.09 -2.32 -34.39
CA GLU A 41 36.04 -2.41 -33.38
C GLU A 41 34.68 -2.01 -33.96
N HIS A 42 33.69 -2.83 -33.58
CA HIS A 42 32.30 -2.81 -34.02
C HIS A 42 31.61 -1.46 -33.81
N GLY A 43 30.80 -1.09 -34.80
CA GLY A 43 29.97 0.12 -34.78
C GLY A 43 29.09 0.20 -33.53
N VAL A 44 29.34 1.23 -32.73
CA VAL A 44 28.43 1.69 -31.68
C VAL A 44 27.50 2.70 -32.32
N GLU A 45 26.23 2.32 -32.52
CA GLU A 45 25.18 3.29 -32.82
C GLU A 45 25.03 4.23 -31.61
N HIS A 46 25.20 5.53 -31.84
CA HIS A 46 25.02 6.58 -30.84
C HIS A 46 23.52 6.67 -30.43
N GLU A 47 23.14 6.06 -29.31
CA GLU A 47 21.91 6.42 -28.60
C GLU A 47 22.14 7.78 -27.91
N GLU A 48 21.49 8.84 -28.40
CA GLU A 48 21.37 10.10 -27.67
C GLU A 48 20.85 9.82 -26.25
N PHE A 49 21.70 10.01 -25.25
CA PHE A 49 21.32 9.94 -23.84
C PHE A 49 20.29 11.05 -23.59
N GLU A 50 19.04 10.67 -23.29
CA GLU A 50 18.02 11.63 -22.87
C GLU A 50 18.50 12.34 -21.60
N SER A 51 18.81 13.64 -21.70
CA SER A 51 19.42 14.44 -20.64
C SER A 51 18.44 14.81 -19.51
N SER A 52 17.14 14.79 -19.80
CA SER A 52 16.08 15.08 -18.82
C SER A 52 15.65 13.82 -18.08
N PRO A 53 15.44 13.88 -16.74
CA PRO A 53 14.87 12.77 -15.99
C PRO A 53 13.43 12.45 -16.38
N ILE A 54 12.74 13.34 -17.11
CA ILE A 54 11.33 13.25 -17.51
C ILE A 54 11.17 13.63 -18.98
N ASN A 55 10.42 12.82 -19.73
CA ASN A 55 10.18 13.03 -21.15
C ASN A 55 8.72 12.75 -21.50
N LEU A 56 7.97 13.80 -21.80
CA LEU A 56 6.54 13.74 -22.11
C LEU A 56 6.26 13.78 -23.63
N SER A 57 7.30 13.78 -24.46
CA SER A 57 7.18 13.78 -25.92
C SER A 57 7.14 12.35 -26.48
N PRO A 58 6.42 12.09 -27.60
CA PRO A 58 5.51 13.01 -28.32
C PRO A 58 4.24 13.33 -27.51
N ASN A 59 3.56 14.43 -27.85
CA ASN A 59 2.31 14.80 -27.18
C ASN A 59 1.24 13.70 -27.32
N PRO A 60 0.56 13.33 -26.24
CA PRO A 60 -0.57 12.40 -26.27
C PRO A 60 -1.66 12.79 -27.28
N PRO A 61 -2.37 11.82 -27.88
CA PRO A 61 -3.60 12.08 -28.64
C PRO A 61 -4.65 12.75 -27.75
N VAL A 62 -5.53 13.53 -28.38
CA VAL A 62 -6.57 14.30 -27.66
C VAL A 62 -7.64 13.38 -27.06
N TYR A 63 -7.94 12.26 -27.71
CA TYR A 63 -8.94 11.28 -27.28
C TYR A 63 -8.48 9.84 -27.54
N GLY A 64 -8.99 8.92 -26.73
CA GLY A 64 -8.86 7.48 -26.94
C GLY A 64 -7.64 6.85 -26.27
N PRO A 65 -7.74 5.56 -25.91
CA PRO A 65 -6.62 4.84 -25.33
C PRO A 65 -5.55 4.66 -26.40
N ALA A 66 -4.29 4.77 -26.00
CA ALA A 66 -3.17 4.70 -26.92
C ALA A 66 -1.94 4.09 -26.27
N ILE A 67 -1.09 3.48 -27.09
CA ILE A 67 0.20 2.92 -26.67
C ILE A 67 1.31 3.61 -27.44
N LEU A 68 2.37 3.98 -26.74
CA LEU A 68 3.56 4.56 -27.36
C LEU A 68 4.39 3.45 -28.00
N MET A 69 4.62 3.57 -29.31
CA MET A 69 5.30 2.55 -30.12
C MET A 69 6.25 3.18 -31.15
N PRO A 70 7.18 2.42 -31.72
CA PRO A 70 7.93 2.88 -32.89
C PRO A 70 7.00 3.05 -34.09
N LYS A 71 7.13 4.17 -34.81
CA LYS A 71 6.40 4.44 -36.05
C LYS A 71 6.81 3.42 -37.13
N GLY A 72 5.83 2.76 -37.75
CA GLY A 72 6.03 1.76 -38.82
C GLY A 72 5.94 0.31 -38.32
N GLN A 73 6.24 -0.66 -39.19
CA GLN A 73 6.17 -2.09 -38.84
C GLN A 73 7.42 -2.62 -38.10
N GLY A 74 8.48 -1.80 -37.96
CA GLY A 74 9.75 -2.18 -37.34
C GLY A 74 9.89 -1.77 -35.87
N LEU A 75 10.88 -2.33 -35.18
CA LEU A 75 11.18 -2.06 -33.76
C LEU A 75 12.07 -0.82 -33.55
N MET A 76 12.51 -0.18 -34.64
CA MET A 76 13.54 0.86 -34.64
C MET A 76 13.04 2.26 -35.04
N GLY A 77 11.74 2.45 -35.30
CA GLY A 77 11.16 3.75 -35.68
C GLY A 77 11.20 4.83 -34.56
N PRO A 78 10.88 6.09 -34.90
CA PRO A 78 10.68 7.16 -33.91
C PRO A 78 9.44 6.88 -33.05
N ALA A 79 9.41 7.38 -31.82
CA ALA A 79 8.26 7.18 -30.93
C ALA A 79 7.02 7.90 -31.47
N ASN A 80 5.90 7.19 -31.54
CA ASN A 80 4.61 7.70 -31.97
C ASN A 80 3.49 7.06 -31.14
N TRP A 81 2.44 7.82 -30.85
CA TRP A 81 1.24 7.26 -30.23
C TRP A 81 0.42 6.53 -31.29
N GLU A 82 0.02 5.30 -30.99
CA GLU A 82 -1.01 4.62 -31.76
C GLU A 82 -2.21 4.34 -30.88
N GLU A 83 -3.38 4.77 -31.36
CA GLU A 83 -4.66 4.49 -30.73
C GLU A 83 -4.90 2.99 -30.65
N THR A 84 -5.42 2.52 -29.52
CA THR A 84 -5.77 1.13 -29.28
C THR A 84 -7.27 0.97 -29.28
N GLU A 85 -7.75 -0.07 -29.93
CA GLU A 85 -9.13 -0.53 -29.80
C GLU A 85 -9.15 -1.86 -29.08
N LEU A 86 -10.29 -2.22 -28.47
CA LEU A 86 -10.41 -3.44 -27.66
C LEU A 86 -9.97 -4.70 -28.42
N HIS A 87 -10.29 -4.77 -29.73
CA HIS A 87 -10.00 -5.92 -30.58
C HIS A 87 -8.51 -6.04 -31.00
N ASN A 88 -7.72 -4.96 -30.89
CA ASN A 88 -6.30 -4.94 -31.32
C ASN A 88 -5.32 -4.60 -30.18
N CYS A 89 -5.82 -4.33 -28.98
CA CYS A 89 -5.05 -3.91 -27.81
C CYS A 89 -3.91 -4.90 -27.50
N SER A 90 -4.19 -6.20 -27.40
CA SER A 90 -3.17 -7.22 -27.09
C SER A 90 -2.07 -7.32 -28.15
N ILE A 91 -2.42 -7.17 -29.44
CA ILE A 91 -1.46 -7.19 -30.55
C ILE A 91 -0.53 -5.97 -30.45
N LYS A 92 -1.11 -4.77 -30.28
CA LYS A 92 -0.35 -3.52 -30.15
C LYS A 92 0.51 -3.51 -28.89
N LEU A 93 -0.02 -3.98 -27.77
CA LEU A 93 0.71 -4.12 -26.51
C LEU A 93 1.90 -5.07 -26.67
N ASN A 94 1.71 -6.25 -27.25
CA ASN A 94 2.81 -7.20 -27.48
C ASN A 94 3.92 -6.61 -28.37
N ARG A 95 3.55 -5.86 -29.41
CA ARG A 95 4.52 -5.13 -30.23
C ARG A 95 5.23 -4.03 -29.43
N GLY A 96 4.50 -3.29 -28.60
CA GLY A 96 5.05 -2.29 -27.68
C GLY A 96 6.05 -2.89 -26.69
N LEU A 97 5.74 -4.04 -26.10
CA LEU A 97 6.63 -4.78 -25.19
C LEU A 97 7.89 -5.28 -25.90
N LYS A 98 7.75 -5.84 -27.12
CA LYS A 98 8.91 -6.21 -27.96
C LYS A 98 9.77 -4.99 -28.25
N ALA A 99 9.17 -3.89 -28.70
CA ALA A 99 9.89 -2.64 -28.94
C ALA A 99 10.57 -2.12 -27.67
N GLY A 100 9.92 -2.26 -26.52
CA GLY A 100 10.46 -1.92 -25.21
C GLY A 100 11.69 -2.74 -24.84
N LEU A 101 11.75 -4.02 -25.21
CA LEU A 101 12.95 -4.87 -25.04
C LEU A 101 14.11 -4.47 -25.94
N HIS A 102 13.82 -4.01 -27.16
CA HIS A 102 14.84 -3.49 -28.08
C HIS A 102 15.33 -2.10 -27.67
N LYS A 103 14.40 -1.17 -27.41
CA LYS A 103 14.67 0.20 -26.93
C LYS A 103 14.26 0.33 -25.47
N LYS A 104 15.07 -0.32 -24.63
CA LYS A 104 15.03 -0.60 -23.16
C LYS A 104 14.49 0.47 -22.20
N THR A 105 14.09 1.64 -22.69
CA THR A 105 13.65 2.79 -21.87
C THR A 105 12.52 3.62 -22.48
N ARG A 106 12.12 3.35 -23.74
CA ARG A 106 11.27 4.29 -24.50
C ARG A 106 9.80 3.87 -24.64
N TYR A 107 9.51 2.58 -24.49
CA TYR A 107 8.20 1.97 -24.76
C TYR A 107 7.77 1.09 -23.56
N PRO A 108 6.53 0.55 -23.54
CA PRO A 108 6.09 -0.36 -22.49
C PRO A 108 7.12 -1.46 -22.22
N GLN A 109 7.42 -1.69 -20.95
CA GLN A 109 8.39 -2.71 -20.52
C GLN A 109 7.64 -3.94 -20.00
N PRO A 110 8.19 -5.16 -20.17
CA PRO A 110 7.64 -6.34 -19.52
C PRO A 110 7.65 -6.21 -17.99
N VAL A 111 6.65 -6.79 -17.35
CA VAL A 111 6.46 -6.76 -15.90
C VAL A 111 6.41 -8.19 -15.38
N ASP A 112 7.11 -8.42 -14.27
CA ASP A 112 7.17 -9.70 -13.55
C ASP A 112 6.55 -9.59 -12.16
N VAL A 113 6.70 -8.43 -11.50
CA VAL A 113 6.24 -8.18 -10.14
C VAL A 113 5.38 -6.92 -10.12
N VAL A 114 4.21 -6.99 -9.53
CA VAL A 114 3.35 -5.84 -9.24
C VAL A 114 3.34 -5.54 -7.74
N LEU A 115 3.60 -4.28 -7.40
CA LEU A 115 3.36 -3.70 -6.08
C LEU A 115 2.13 -2.80 -6.14
N SER A 116 1.06 -3.15 -5.44
CA SER A 116 -0.20 -2.42 -5.52
C SER A 116 -0.42 -1.50 -4.32
N PHE A 117 -0.97 -0.31 -4.58
CA PHE A 117 -1.34 0.69 -3.59
C PHE A 117 -2.72 1.24 -3.91
N ALA A 118 -3.52 1.57 -2.89
CA ALA A 118 -4.86 2.14 -3.07
C ALA A 118 -5.13 3.31 -2.12
N GLY A 119 -5.80 4.35 -2.65
CA GLY A 119 -6.20 5.55 -1.93
C GLY A 119 -5.05 6.51 -1.65
N SER A 120 -5.11 7.24 -0.53
CA SER A 120 -4.07 8.22 -0.18
C SER A 120 -2.68 7.61 -0.01
N GLU A 121 -2.59 6.32 0.31
CA GLU A 121 -1.32 5.56 0.35
C GLU A 121 -0.68 5.37 -1.02
N ALA A 122 -1.42 5.65 -2.10
CA ALA A 122 -0.93 5.61 -3.46
C ALA A 122 -0.58 7.01 -3.99
N THR A 123 -0.99 8.08 -3.29
CA THR A 123 -0.80 9.46 -3.72
C THR A 123 -0.11 10.39 -2.74
N HIS A 124 0.05 10.06 -1.43
CA HIS A 124 0.36 11.01 -0.34
C HIS A 124 1.22 12.17 -0.81
N ALA A 125 0.53 13.23 -1.22
CA ALA A 125 1.10 14.53 -1.55
C ALA A 125 1.46 15.31 -0.28
N ASN A 126 1.43 14.63 0.88
CA ASN A 126 1.71 15.13 2.22
C ASN A 126 2.91 14.43 2.87
N GLU A 127 3.62 13.52 2.18
CA GLU A 127 5.07 13.49 2.45
C GLU A 127 5.55 14.85 1.93
N ASP A 128 5.57 15.87 2.80
CA ASP A 128 6.45 17.01 2.58
C ASP A 128 7.80 16.42 2.19
N TYR A 129 8.50 17.07 1.25
CA TYR A 129 9.81 16.61 0.82
C TYR A 129 10.79 16.65 2.00
N ASP A 130 10.74 15.61 2.85
CA ASP A 130 11.63 15.47 3.97
C ASP A 130 12.97 15.00 3.44
N VAL A 131 13.97 15.74 3.85
CA VAL A 131 15.34 15.64 3.39
C VAL A 131 16.09 14.76 4.39
N GLU A 132 15.90 13.44 4.32
CA GLU A 132 16.86 12.53 4.94
C GLU A 132 18.09 12.42 4.04
N ASP A 133 19.28 12.63 4.62
CA ASP A 133 20.58 12.59 3.91
C ASP A 133 20.68 13.53 2.69
N GLY A 134 19.93 14.63 2.66
CA GLY A 134 20.00 15.60 1.56
C GLY A 134 19.11 15.30 0.35
N VAL A 135 18.18 14.32 0.43
CA VAL A 135 17.38 13.88 -0.72
C VAL A 135 15.87 14.03 -0.47
N PRO A 136 15.11 14.75 -1.34
CA PRO A 136 13.65 14.75 -1.31
C PRO A 136 13.11 13.35 -1.65
N ARG A 137 12.29 12.75 -0.76
CA ARG A 137 11.90 11.33 -0.85
C ARG A 137 10.52 11.03 -1.43
N GLY A 138 9.65 12.03 -1.57
CA GLY A 138 8.20 11.89 -1.80
C GLY A 138 7.75 10.62 -2.53
N MET A 139 6.69 9.98 -2.02
CA MET A 139 6.14 8.66 -2.38
C MET A 139 6.52 8.06 -3.74
N LEU A 140 6.36 8.78 -4.86
CA LEU A 140 6.75 8.29 -6.19
C LEU A 140 8.23 7.87 -6.26
N ALA A 141 9.13 8.68 -5.69
CA ALA A 141 10.55 8.40 -5.62
C ALA A 141 10.85 7.22 -4.69
N ARG A 142 10.21 7.16 -3.52
CA ARG A 142 10.31 6.01 -2.61
C ARG A 142 9.85 4.69 -3.27
N GLN A 143 8.67 4.67 -3.86
CA GLN A 143 8.16 3.49 -4.59
C GLN A 143 9.11 3.09 -5.72
N THR A 144 9.64 4.07 -6.46
CA THR A 144 10.67 3.84 -7.49
C THR A 144 11.93 3.22 -6.89
N ALA A 145 12.42 3.70 -5.75
CA ALA A 145 13.58 3.16 -5.06
C ALA A 145 13.34 1.71 -4.60
N THR A 146 12.16 1.42 -4.06
CA THR A 146 11.74 0.05 -3.68
C THR A 146 11.71 -0.88 -4.88
N ALA A 147 11.13 -0.46 -6.01
CA ALA A 147 11.12 -1.25 -7.24
C ALA A 147 12.54 -1.53 -7.76
N ILE A 148 13.44 -0.54 -7.70
CA ILE A 148 14.85 -0.70 -8.08
C ILE A 148 15.58 -1.64 -7.13
N ARG A 149 15.32 -1.56 -5.82
CA ARG A 149 15.90 -2.45 -4.82
C ARG A 149 15.51 -3.90 -5.10
N ILE A 150 14.23 -4.17 -5.35
CA ILE A 150 13.74 -5.50 -5.73
C ILE A 150 14.39 -5.98 -7.03
N GLN A 151 14.41 -5.15 -8.07
CA GLN A 151 15.04 -5.47 -9.35
C GLN A 151 16.53 -5.80 -9.16
N ASN A 152 17.26 -5.01 -8.38
CA ASN A 152 18.69 -5.20 -8.12
C ASN A 152 18.99 -6.47 -7.31
N ALA A 153 18.13 -6.81 -6.36
CA ALA A 153 18.28 -7.99 -5.50
C ALA A 153 18.02 -9.29 -6.27
N VAL A 154 17.06 -9.31 -7.18
CA VAL A 154 16.82 -10.46 -8.08
C VAL A 154 17.83 -10.50 -9.22
N GLY A 155 18.21 -9.36 -9.78
CA GLY A 155 19.06 -9.31 -10.96
C GLY A 155 18.34 -9.76 -12.24
N PRO A 156 19.09 -10.24 -13.25
CA PRO A 156 18.52 -10.61 -14.54
C PRO A 156 17.59 -11.82 -14.47
N VAL A 157 16.52 -11.78 -15.25
CA VAL A 157 15.54 -12.85 -15.45
C VAL A 157 15.47 -13.27 -16.91
N LYS A 158 14.96 -14.49 -17.15
CA LYS A 158 14.83 -15.03 -18.50
C LYS A 158 13.89 -14.15 -19.34
N ASN A 159 14.32 -13.84 -20.56
CA ASN A 159 13.47 -13.15 -21.51
C ASN A 159 12.53 -14.16 -22.20
N THR A 160 11.23 -13.88 -22.13
CA THR A 160 10.11 -14.71 -22.59
C THR A 160 9.44 -14.19 -23.86
N LEU A 161 9.72 -12.95 -24.26
CA LEU A 161 9.08 -12.27 -25.41
C LEU A 161 9.95 -12.26 -26.69
N GLY A 162 11.11 -12.92 -26.66
CA GLY A 162 12.02 -13.09 -27.80
C GLY A 162 13.31 -12.26 -27.74
N THR A 163 14.21 -12.43 -28.73
CA THR A 163 15.49 -11.68 -28.86
C THR A 163 15.27 -10.16 -28.91
N PRO A 164 16.11 -9.32 -28.25
CA PRO A 164 17.55 -9.51 -28.05
C PRO A 164 18.00 -9.77 -26.58
N LYS A 165 19.00 -10.67 -26.47
CA LYS A 165 19.70 -11.24 -25.30
C LYS A 165 18.82 -11.98 -24.28
N ASP A 166 19.27 -13.19 -23.94
CA ASP A 166 18.55 -14.25 -23.19
C ASP A 166 18.09 -13.85 -21.79
N GLN A 167 18.54 -12.68 -21.31
CA GLN A 167 18.21 -12.12 -20.01
C GLN A 167 17.90 -10.62 -20.10
N ARG A 168 16.92 -10.20 -19.31
CA ARG A 168 16.51 -8.81 -19.09
C ARG A 168 16.45 -8.54 -17.59
N PRO A 169 16.49 -7.28 -17.11
CA PRO A 169 16.21 -7.04 -15.70
C PRO A 169 14.80 -7.47 -15.32
N LEU A 170 14.60 -7.81 -14.05
CA LEU A 170 13.26 -8.04 -13.48
C LEU A 170 12.37 -6.82 -13.72
N GLY A 171 11.22 -7.04 -14.33
CA GLY A 171 10.18 -6.05 -14.55
C GLY A 171 9.40 -5.82 -13.26
N VAL A 172 9.44 -4.61 -12.71
CA VAL A 172 8.67 -4.25 -11.51
C VAL A 172 7.72 -3.11 -11.84
N ALA A 173 6.42 -3.32 -11.63
CA ALA A 173 5.41 -2.29 -11.76
C ALA A 173 4.87 -1.87 -10.40
N ILE A 174 4.79 -0.56 -10.18
CA ILE A 174 4.04 0.03 -9.08
C ILE A 174 2.66 0.38 -9.63
N VAL A 175 1.60 -0.18 -9.07
CA VAL A 175 0.22 0.08 -9.48
C VAL A 175 -0.47 0.88 -8.39
N SER A 176 -0.91 2.09 -8.72
CA SER A 176 -1.57 3.02 -7.82
C SER A 176 -3.03 3.23 -8.25
N THR A 177 -3.99 2.84 -7.41
CA THR A 177 -5.43 3.06 -7.63
C THR A 177 -5.88 4.35 -6.92
N LEU A 178 -6.29 5.36 -7.70
CA LEU A 178 -6.41 6.74 -7.25
C LEU A 178 -7.78 7.36 -7.54
N SER A 179 -8.15 8.32 -6.70
CA SER A 179 -9.16 9.33 -7.04
C SER A 179 -8.73 10.14 -8.28
N ASP A 180 -9.68 10.72 -9.01
CA ASP A 180 -9.35 11.53 -10.19
C ASP A 180 -8.59 12.82 -9.83
N ASP A 181 -8.85 13.42 -8.67
CA ASP A 181 -8.08 14.55 -8.17
C ASP A 181 -6.65 14.17 -7.82
N ASP A 182 -6.44 13.03 -7.16
CA ASP A 182 -5.09 12.62 -6.79
C ASP A 182 -4.31 12.03 -7.98
N HIS A 183 -4.98 11.39 -8.93
CA HIS A 183 -4.39 11.02 -10.22
C HIS A 183 -3.88 12.23 -10.98
N ASN A 184 -4.71 13.30 -11.06
CA ASN A 184 -4.29 14.53 -11.72
C ASN A 184 -3.08 15.17 -11.01
N LYS A 185 -3.01 15.11 -9.66
CA LYS A 185 -1.82 15.55 -8.93
C LYS A 185 -0.59 14.72 -9.26
N GLN A 186 -0.71 13.41 -9.42
CA GLN A 186 0.44 12.56 -9.69
C GLN A 186 0.92 12.62 -11.16
N THR A 187 0.02 12.89 -12.10
CA THR A 187 0.30 12.75 -13.54
C THR A 187 0.32 14.07 -14.30
N SER A 188 -0.02 15.20 -13.67
CA SER A 188 0.02 16.49 -14.34
C SER A 188 1.43 16.83 -14.82
N LYS A 189 1.50 17.48 -15.99
CA LYS A 189 2.77 17.93 -16.56
C LYS A 189 3.53 18.82 -15.57
N ASP A 190 2.84 19.78 -14.96
CA ASP A 190 3.44 20.74 -14.04
C ASP A 190 4.09 20.05 -12.85
N ASN A 191 3.39 19.10 -12.21
CA ASN A 191 3.92 18.37 -11.05
C ASN A 191 5.04 17.41 -11.42
N LEU A 192 4.94 16.74 -12.58
CA LEU A 192 6.02 15.89 -13.05
C LEU A 192 7.27 16.74 -13.35
N THR A 193 7.14 17.84 -14.08
CA THR A 193 8.28 18.69 -14.46
C THR A 193 8.80 19.59 -13.34
N ASP A 194 8.17 19.57 -12.16
CA ASP A 194 8.65 20.31 -11.00
C ASP A 194 10.08 19.90 -10.62
N SER A 195 10.86 20.88 -10.15
CA SER A 195 12.29 20.69 -9.91
C SER A 195 12.57 19.69 -8.79
N ASP A 196 11.70 19.61 -7.78
CA ASP A 196 11.89 18.72 -6.65
C ASP A 196 11.43 17.31 -6.99
N THR A 197 10.35 17.15 -7.74
CA THR A 197 9.94 15.87 -8.33
C THR A 197 11.05 15.28 -9.21
N ALA A 198 11.65 16.10 -10.07
CA ALA A 198 12.73 15.68 -10.95
C ALA A 198 13.98 15.24 -10.17
N LYS A 199 14.36 15.96 -9.10
CA LYS A 199 15.48 15.59 -8.20
C LYS A 199 15.18 14.28 -7.46
N ALA A 200 13.97 14.12 -6.93
CA ALA A 200 13.55 12.94 -6.18
C ALA A 200 13.62 11.68 -7.06
N ILE A 201 13.04 11.74 -8.27
CA ILE A 201 13.11 10.64 -9.25
C ILE A 201 14.57 10.33 -9.62
N LYS A 202 15.39 11.36 -9.87
CA LYS A 202 16.81 11.16 -10.18
C LYS A 202 17.55 10.47 -9.03
N SER A 203 17.27 10.85 -7.80
CA SER A 203 17.90 10.28 -6.61
C SER A 203 17.49 8.82 -6.38
N ALA A 204 16.19 8.52 -6.48
CA ALA A 204 15.66 7.16 -6.37
C ALA A 204 16.35 6.17 -7.34
N ARG A 205 16.83 6.68 -8.47
CA ARG A 205 17.46 5.91 -9.54
C ARG A 205 18.96 5.73 -9.40
N LYS A 206 19.61 6.43 -8.47
CA LYS A 206 21.08 6.47 -8.35
C LYS A 206 21.72 5.10 -8.12
N LYS A 207 21.03 4.18 -7.42
CA LYS A 207 21.53 2.84 -7.09
C LYS A 207 21.19 1.77 -8.14
N ARG A 208 20.59 2.14 -9.27
CA ARG A 208 20.13 1.18 -10.29
C ARG A 208 21.31 0.55 -11.05
N LYS A 209 21.25 -0.78 -11.29
CA LYS A 209 22.23 -1.51 -12.11
C LYS A 209 21.88 -1.54 -13.62
N SER A 210 20.59 -1.47 -13.97
CA SER A 210 20.09 -1.44 -15.36
C SER A 210 20.19 -0.05 -16.01
N ARG A 211 19.88 0.08 -17.31
CA ARG A 211 20.03 1.36 -18.03
C ARG A 211 19.09 2.45 -17.50
N ASN A 212 19.63 3.67 -17.40
CA ASN A 212 18.85 4.88 -17.11
C ASN A 212 18.04 5.32 -18.34
N GLY A 213 16.92 6.00 -18.13
CA GLY A 213 16.06 6.55 -19.18
C GLY A 213 14.86 7.32 -18.61
N ALA A 214 14.41 8.39 -19.23
CA ALA A 214 13.46 9.33 -18.62
C ALA A 214 12.15 8.67 -18.14
N LEU A 215 11.51 9.25 -17.12
CA LEU A 215 10.11 8.99 -16.83
C LEU A 215 9.28 9.41 -18.05
N ARG A 216 8.55 8.47 -18.65
CA ARG A 216 7.78 8.74 -19.87
C ARG A 216 6.44 8.00 -19.86
N PRO A 217 5.32 8.67 -20.21
CA PRO A 217 4.05 7.98 -20.43
C PRO A 217 4.16 7.05 -21.64
N VAL A 218 3.71 5.80 -21.47
CA VAL A 218 3.79 4.75 -22.48
C VAL A 218 2.44 4.12 -22.82
N ILE A 219 1.44 4.26 -21.94
CA ILE A 219 0.07 3.80 -22.16
C ILE A 219 -0.89 4.85 -21.64
N LEU A 220 -1.96 5.13 -22.39
CA LEU A 220 -3.04 6.05 -22.03
C LEU A 220 -4.36 5.32 -21.87
N ASP A 221 -5.21 5.84 -20.98
CA ASP A 221 -6.60 5.41 -20.82
C ASP A 221 -7.51 5.97 -21.91
N ASP A 222 -8.79 5.61 -21.86
CA ASP A 222 -9.85 6.05 -22.77
C ASP A 222 -10.04 7.58 -22.81
N LEU A 223 -9.61 8.28 -21.76
CA LEU A 223 -9.66 9.73 -21.62
C LEU A 223 -8.30 10.40 -21.94
N SER A 224 -7.40 9.69 -22.64
CA SER A 224 -6.05 10.14 -22.98
C SER A 224 -5.18 10.52 -21.78
N ARG A 225 -5.52 10.02 -20.58
CA ARG A 225 -4.72 10.24 -19.38
C ARG A 225 -3.66 9.16 -19.26
N PRO A 226 -2.46 9.48 -18.74
CA PRO A 226 -1.45 8.48 -18.49
C PRO A 226 -1.98 7.36 -17.59
N LEU A 227 -2.01 6.14 -18.13
CA LEU A 227 -2.28 4.91 -17.38
C LEU A 227 -0.97 4.28 -16.92
N MET A 228 0.09 4.32 -17.74
CA MET A 228 1.39 3.77 -17.38
C MET A 228 2.54 4.66 -17.85
N PHE A 229 3.54 4.81 -17.00
CA PHE A 229 4.84 5.40 -17.26
C PHE A 229 5.93 4.34 -17.19
N THR A 230 6.91 4.43 -18.08
CA THR A 230 8.20 3.76 -17.88
C THR A 230 9.09 4.64 -17.02
N VAL A 231 9.74 4.05 -16.02
CA VAL A 231 10.71 4.70 -15.14
C VAL A 231 12.09 4.11 -15.46
N GLY A 232 12.49 4.11 -16.73
CA GLY A 232 13.68 3.43 -17.26
C GLY A 232 13.56 1.90 -17.32
N GLU A 233 14.68 1.21 -17.56
CA GLU A 233 14.66 -0.22 -17.91
C GLU A 233 14.06 -1.11 -16.81
N GLY A 234 12.98 -1.82 -17.15
CA GLY A 234 12.31 -2.80 -16.29
C GLY A 234 11.58 -2.22 -15.06
N VAL A 235 11.35 -0.91 -14.97
CA VAL A 235 10.51 -0.33 -13.89
C VAL A 235 9.39 0.49 -14.51
N SER A 236 8.16 0.25 -14.08
CA SER A 236 6.97 0.99 -14.54
C SER A 236 6.13 1.50 -13.39
N LEU A 237 5.46 2.63 -13.61
CA LEU A 237 4.43 3.18 -12.71
C LEU A 237 3.10 3.15 -13.46
N ALA A 238 2.11 2.45 -12.95
CA ALA A 238 0.74 2.46 -13.45
C ALA A 238 -0.15 3.26 -12.49
N THR A 239 -0.91 4.21 -13.02
CA THR A 239 -1.79 5.11 -12.28
C THR A 239 -3.23 4.88 -12.74
N MET A 240 -3.96 4.06 -12.00
CA MET A 240 -5.32 3.67 -12.30
C MET A 240 -6.32 4.64 -11.67
N ARG A 241 -7.33 5.05 -12.44
CA ARG A 241 -8.31 6.05 -12.02
C ARG A 241 -9.63 5.45 -11.60
N THR A 242 -10.10 5.79 -10.41
CA THR A 242 -11.44 5.42 -9.95
C THR A 242 -12.54 6.14 -10.74
N GLY A 243 -12.21 7.19 -11.50
CA GLY A 243 -13.18 7.95 -12.28
C GLY A 243 -14.01 8.91 -11.43
N LYS A 244 -13.61 9.15 -10.18
CA LYS A 244 -14.33 9.98 -9.22
C LYS A 244 -13.39 10.89 -8.43
N ILE A 245 -13.80 12.13 -8.25
CA ILE A 245 -13.13 13.09 -7.38
C ILE A 245 -13.35 12.66 -5.92
N GLY A 246 -12.28 12.66 -5.13
CA GLY A 246 -12.29 12.26 -3.73
C GLY A 246 -12.53 10.78 -3.52
N GLY A 247 -12.27 9.93 -4.52
CA GLY A 247 -12.36 8.46 -4.45
C GLY A 247 -12.00 7.92 -3.08
N GLY A 248 -12.94 7.20 -2.45
CA GLY A 248 -12.77 6.61 -1.13
C GLY A 248 -12.89 7.55 0.09
N LYS A 249 -13.05 8.86 -0.06
CA LYS A 249 -13.21 9.76 1.12
C LYS A 249 -14.59 9.66 1.78
N SER A 250 -15.63 9.28 1.02
CA SER A 250 -16.99 9.06 1.53
C SER A 250 -17.70 8.01 0.71
N LEU A 251 -18.21 6.96 1.36
CA LEU A 251 -18.97 5.90 0.70
C LEU A 251 -20.29 6.42 0.11
N THR A 252 -20.91 7.43 0.75
CA THR A 252 -22.11 8.07 0.23
C THR A 252 -21.83 8.83 -1.07
N ALA A 253 -20.74 9.60 -1.12
CA ALA A 253 -20.32 10.30 -2.34
C ALA A 253 -20.05 9.28 -3.47
N TYR A 254 -19.42 8.17 -3.10
CA TYR A 254 -19.13 7.09 -4.02
C TYR A 254 -20.39 6.47 -4.64
N ILE A 255 -21.40 6.22 -3.81
CA ILE A 255 -22.68 5.59 -4.20
C ILE A 255 -23.56 6.52 -5.03
N GLN A 256 -23.55 7.82 -4.76
CA GLN A 256 -24.39 8.79 -5.48
C GLN A 256 -24.09 8.84 -6.99
N GLN A 257 -22.89 8.46 -7.41
CA GLN A 257 -22.39 8.61 -8.79
C GLN A 257 -22.14 7.27 -9.51
N SER A 258 -22.90 6.20 -9.22
CA SER A 258 -22.73 4.84 -9.78
C SER A 258 -21.38 4.19 -9.46
N PRO A 259 -21.29 3.26 -8.51
CA PRO A 259 -20.06 2.50 -8.26
C PRO A 259 -19.64 1.56 -9.40
N ARG A 260 -20.55 1.24 -10.34
CA ARG A 260 -20.29 0.28 -11.41
C ARG A 260 -19.29 0.80 -12.42
N ASP A 261 -19.43 2.05 -12.84
CA ASP A 261 -18.58 2.69 -13.85
C ASP A 261 -17.11 2.67 -13.45
N ALA A 262 -16.85 2.87 -12.16
CA ALA A 262 -15.51 2.82 -11.63
C ALA A 262 -14.97 1.39 -11.61
N ILE A 263 -15.79 0.38 -11.23
CA ILE A 263 -15.40 -1.03 -11.26
C ILE A 263 -14.99 -1.40 -12.68
N ASP A 264 -15.81 -1.04 -13.66
CA ASP A 264 -15.57 -1.35 -15.07
C ASP A 264 -14.28 -0.69 -15.57
N ARG A 265 -14.00 0.57 -15.18
CA ARG A 265 -12.73 1.27 -15.51
C ARG A 265 -11.51 0.61 -14.89
N GLN A 266 -11.60 0.21 -13.62
CA GLN A 266 -10.50 -0.47 -12.93
C GLN A 266 -10.25 -1.84 -13.55
N ALA A 267 -11.30 -2.60 -13.83
CA ALA A 267 -11.20 -3.89 -14.52
C ALA A 267 -10.51 -3.73 -15.90
N GLN A 268 -10.88 -2.71 -16.68
CA GLN A 268 -10.22 -2.42 -17.96
C GLN A 268 -8.74 -2.06 -17.80
N SER A 269 -8.41 -1.24 -16.79
CA SER A 269 -7.02 -0.87 -16.48
C SER A 269 -6.19 -2.08 -16.07
N TRP A 270 -6.76 -2.96 -15.22
CA TRP A 270 -6.13 -4.19 -14.77
C TRP A 270 -5.93 -5.22 -15.88
N ARG A 271 -6.86 -5.32 -16.83
CA ARG A 271 -6.70 -6.20 -18.02
C ARG A 271 -5.43 -5.87 -18.81
N VAL A 272 -5.07 -4.59 -18.92
CA VAL A 272 -3.81 -4.19 -19.57
C VAL A 272 -2.61 -4.67 -18.77
N ILE A 273 -2.61 -4.47 -17.45
CA ILE A 273 -1.53 -4.96 -16.57
C ILE A 273 -1.40 -6.47 -16.60
N GLN A 274 -2.51 -7.20 -16.57
CA GLN A 274 -2.55 -8.66 -16.68
C GLN A 274 -1.98 -9.13 -18.02
N SER A 275 -2.38 -8.49 -19.13
CA SER A 275 -1.82 -8.80 -20.45
C SER A 275 -0.30 -8.59 -20.50
N ILE A 276 0.24 -7.61 -19.76
CA ILE A 276 1.69 -7.44 -19.61
C ILE A 276 2.28 -8.56 -18.75
N LEU A 277 1.63 -8.93 -17.65
CA LEU A 277 2.10 -9.99 -16.73
C LEU A 277 2.09 -11.38 -17.35
N GLU A 278 1.19 -11.66 -18.29
CA GLU A 278 1.18 -12.89 -19.09
C GLU A 278 2.48 -13.08 -19.88
N SER A 279 3.23 -12.00 -20.11
CA SER A 279 4.55 -12.10 -20.70
C SER A 279 5.61 -12.63 -19.73
N SER A 280 5.38 -12.64 -18.41
CA SER A 280 6.35 -13.14 -17.44
C SER A 280 6.31 -14.67 -17.34
N SER A 281 7.47 -15.28 -17.11
CA SER A 281 7.55 -16.70 -16.77
C SER A 281 7.16 -17.01 -15.33
N ASN A 282 7.13 -16.01 -14.45
CA ASN A 282 6.84 -16.19 -13.02
C ASN A 282 6.16 -14.93 -12.43
N PRO A 283 4.97 -14.54 -12.92
CA PRO A 283 4.30 -13.33 -12.49
C PRO A 283 3.92 -13.36 -11.00
N LEU A 284 4.16 -12.24 -10.31
CA LEU A 284 3.78 -12.05 -8.91
C LEU A 284 2.99 -10.75 -8.73
N ILE A 285 1.94 -10.79 -7.92
CA ILE A 285 1.19 -9.61 -7.51
C ILE A 285 1.15 -9.55 -5.99
N MET A 286 1.71 -8.48 -5.42
CA MET A 286 1.67 -8.25 -3.98
C MET A 286 0.29 -7.72 -3.56
N PRO A 287 -0.28 -8.20 -2.43
CA PRO A 287 -1.47 -7.59 -1.87
C PRO A 287 -1.29 -6.11 -1.56
N PRO A 288 -2.34 -5.31 -1.76
CA PRO A 288 -2.21 -3.87 -1.78
C PRO A 288 -2.05 -3.32 -0.38
N VAL A 289 -1.32 -2.22 -0.29
CA VAL A 289 -1.35 -1.32 0.86
C VAL A 289 -2.50 -0.33 0.64
N ILE A 290 -3.41 -0.23 1.60
CA ILE A 290 -4.69 0.46 1.44
C ILE A 290 -4.89 1.45 2.59
N SER A 291 -5.34 2.66 2.29
CA SER A 291 -5.78 3.62 3.31
C SER A 291 -7.09 3.20 4.01
N ILE A 292 -7.35 3.68 5.22
CA ILE A 292 -8.67 3.55 5.85
C ILE A 292 -9.74 4.43 5.18
N GLY A 293 -10.97 3.90 5.13
CA GLY A 293 -12.18 4.59 4.71
C GLY A 293 -12.83 3.96 3.49
N GLY A 294 -13.44 4.77 2.62
CA GLY A 294 -13.96 4.30 1.34
C GLY A 294 -12.86 3.76 0.41
N THR A 295 -11.59 3.83 0.81
CA THR A 295 -10.48 3.10 0.20
C THR A 295 -10.53 1.59 0.46
N SER A 296 -11.30 1.11 1.44
CA SER A 296 -11.67 -0.32 1.52
C SER A 296 -12.53 -0.79 0.35
N TYR A 297 -13.18 0.14 -0.36
CA TYR A 297 -13.77 -0.15 -1.65
C TYR A 297 -12.74 -0.07 -2.79
N ASP A 298 -11.78 0.88 -2.76
CA ASP A 298 -10.65 0.87 -3.70
C ASP A 298 -9.87 -0.45 -3.59
N ALA A 299 -9.76 -1.02 -2.40
CA ALA A 299 -9.20 -2.34 -2.14
C ALA A 299 -9.98 -3.46 -2.85
N TYR A 300 -11.31 -3.43 -2.79
CA TYR A 300 -12.17 -4.34 -3.55
C TYR A 300 -11.91 -4.18 -5.06
N MET A 301 -11.88 -2.95 -5.56
CA MET A 301 -11.69 -2.69 -7.00
C MET A 301 -10.30 -3.03 -7.52
N THR A 302 -9.28 -2.79 -6.69
CA THR A 302 -7.89 -3.10 -7.03
C THR A 302 -7.75 -4.62 -7.18
N TRP A 303 -8.62 -5.41 -6.53
CA TRP A 303 -8.58 -6.86 -6.46
C TRP A 303 -9.78 -7.50 -7.15
N ASP A 304 -9.84 -7.35 -8.48
CA ASP A 304 -10.73 -8.14 -9.33
C ASP A 304 -10.41 -9.65 -9.26
N GLU A 305 -11.18 -10.53 -9.91
CA GLU A 305 -11.01 -12.01 -9.89
C GLU A 305 -9.68 -12.50 -10.47
N ASP A 306 -9.21 -11.85 -11.53
CA ASP A 306 -8.10 -12.33 -12.35
C ASP A 306 -6.66 -12.09 -11.80
N PRO A 307 -6.32 -11.00 -11.09
CA PRO A 307 -4.97 -10.80 -10.51
C PRO A 307 -4.57 -11.83 -9.43
N ARG A 308 -5.53 -12.58 -8.88
CA ARG A 308 -5.37 -13.35 -7.64
C ARG A 308 -4.51 -14.60 -7.78
N ALA A 309 -4.46 -15.18 -8.98
CA ALA A 309 -3.67 -16.38 -9.27
C ALA A 309 -2.16 -16.15 -9.07
N PHE A 310 -1.73 -14.89 -9.11
CA PHE A 310 -0.32 -14.50 -9.01
C PHE A 310 0.08 -14.04 -7.60
N VAL A 311 -0.81 -14.13 -6.61
CA VAL A 311 -0.47 -13.75 -5.24
C VAL A 311 0.36 -14.86 -4.60
N PRO A 312 1.59 -14.57 -4.12
CA PRO A 312 2.40 -15.60 -3.48
C PRO A 312 1.79 -16.03 -2.14
N LYS A 313 1.79 -17.34 -1.87
CA LYS A 313 1.41 -17.88 -0.56
C LYS A 313 2.25 -17.24 0.56
N GLY A 314 1.59 -16.91 1.67
CA GLY A 314 2.22 -16.24 2.82
C GLY A 314 2.31 -14.71 2.70
N ALA A 315 1.62 -14.11 1.72
CA ALA A 315 1.49 -12.67 1.59
C ALA A 315 0.38 -12.10 2.47
N PHE A 316 0.52 -10.84 2.85
CA PHE A 316 -0.41 -10.10 3.71
C PHE A 316 -0.89 -8.84 3.00
N GLN A 317 -2.17 -8.51 3.17
CA GLN A 317 -2.73 -7.22 2.79
C GLN A 317 -2.59 -6.24 3.95
N TYR A 318 -2.19 -5.00 3.66
CA TYR A 318 -1.91 -4.00 4.68
C TYR A 318 -2.94 -2.87 4.63
N ILE A 319 -3.48 -2.53 5.80
CA ILE A 319 -4.38 -1.38 5.97
C ILE A 319 -3.67 -0.35 6.85
N THR A 320 -3.60 0.88 6.37
CA THR A 320 -2.92 1.96 7.08
C THR A 320 -3.84 2.64 8.07
N THR A 321 -3.32 2.95 9.25
CA THR A 321 -4.08 3.60 10.32
C THR A 321 -3.34 4.82 10.83
N THR A 322 -4.06 5.87 11.18
CA THR A 322 -3.50 7.05 11.87
C THR A 322 -4.06 7.13 13.30
N PRO A 323 -3.29 7.58 14.31
CA PRO A 323 -3.83 7.91 15.63
C PRO A 323 -4.94 8.97 15.52
N GLN A 324 -6.12 8.73 16.11
CA GLN A 324 -7.27 9.63 16.01
C GLN A 324 -7.29 10.71 17.10
N ASP A 325 -6.65 10.46 18.23
CA ASP A 325 -6.49 11.38 19.35
C ASP A 325 -5.72 12.66 18.98
N LEU A 326 -4.89 12.62 17.94
CA LEU A 326 -4.17 13.77 17.40
C LEU A 326 -4.97 14.61 16.41
N LEU A 327 -6.17 14.16 16.02
CA LEU A 327 -6.98 14.81 14.99
C LEU A 327 -8.04 15.74 15.61
N PRO A 328 -8.45 16.81 14.89
CA PRO A 328 -9.65 17.57 15.27
C PRO A 328 -10.86 16.64 15.48
N LYS A 329 -11.74 16.96 16.43
CA LYS A 329 -12.80 16.04 16.91
C LYS A 329 -13.65 15.46 15.79
N ASP A 330 -14.09 16.28 14.85
CA ASP A 330 -14.89 15.90 13.69
C ASP A 330 -14.14 14.98 12.72
N VAL A 331 -12.84 15.26 12.52
CA VAL A 331 -11.93 14.44 11.69
C VAL A 331 -11.65 13.10 12.37
N ALA A 332 -11.40 13.09 13.68
CA ALA A 332 -11.22 11.89 14.49
C ALA A 332 -12.45 10.97 14.43
N ALA A 333 -13.66 11.56 14.41
CA ALA A 333 -14.93 10.84 14.31
C ALA A 333 -15.09 10.14 12.96
N ALA A 334 -14.82 10.90 11.90
CA ALA A 334 -14.84 10.36 10.55
C ALA A 334 -13.80 9.26 10.37
N ALA A 335 -12.58 9.43 10.88
CA ALA A 335 -11.50 8.45 10.79
C ALA A 335 -11.81 7.15 11.57
N SER A 336 -12.38 7.27 12.78
CA SER A 336 -12.78 6.11 13.60
C SER A 336 -13.86 5.28 12.92
N ARG A 337 -14.90 5.95 12.38
CA ARG A 337 -15.95 5.29 11.61
C ARG A 337 -15.39 4.58 10.37
N LYS A 338 -14.55 5.26 9.61
CA LYS A 338 -13.87 4.72 8.41
C LYS A 338 -13.00 3.51 8.70
N LYS A 339 -12.32 3.49 9.84
CA LYS A 339 -11.55 2.33 10.31
C LYS A 339 -12.47 1.13 10.52
N LEU A 340 -13.59 1.31 11.22
CA LEU A 340 -14.59 0.26 11.44
C LEU A 340 -15.17 -0.27 10.13
N GLU A 341 -15.50 0.64 9.20
CA GLU A 341 -15.95 0.29 7.85
C GLU A 341 -14.91 -0.57 7.13
N SER A 342 -13.64 -0.19 7.18
CA SER A 342 -12.55 -0.88 6.50
C SER A 342 -12.29 -2.27 7.09
N VAL A 343 -12.26 -2.39 8.42
CA VAL A 343 -12.13 -3.68 9.10
C VAL A 343 -13.30 -4.58 8.73
N ALA A 344 -14.54 -4.08 8.80
CA ALA A 344 -15.73 -4.86 8.43
C ALA A 344 -15.72 -5.27 6.95
N GLY A 345 -15.38 -4.35 6.06
CA GLY A 345 -15.36 -4.59 4.61
C GLY A 345 -14.31 -5.60 4.19
N LEU A 346 -13.09 -5.47 4.76
CA LEU A 346 -11.94 -6.27 4.34
C LEU A 346 -11.81 -7.60 5.08
N THR A 347 -12.40 -7.77 6.26
CA THR A 347 -12.26 -9.02 7.02
C THR A 347 -13.55 -9.83 7.15
N CYS A 348 -14.72 -9.19 7.02
CA CYS A 348 -15.99 -9.84 7.31
C CYS A 348 -16.83 -10.18 6.07
N ILE A 349 -16.45 -9.66 4.91
CA ILE A 349 -17.13 -9.95 3.65
C ILE A 349 -16.41 -11.11 2.99
N ASP A 350 -17.21 -12.04 2.50
CA ASP A 350 -16.71 -13.13 1.69
C ASP A 350 -16.34 -12.59 0.31
N MET A 351 -15.05 -12.68 0.01
CA MET A 351 -14.43 -12.23 -1.22
C MET A 351 -13.95 -13.40 -2.10
N GLY A 352 -14.42 -14.61 -1.79
CA GLY A 352 -13.98 -15.85 -2.42
C GLY A 352 -12.73 -16.45 -1.78
N ASP A 353 -12.53 -17.75 -2.00
CA ASP A 353 -11.56 -18.57 -1.25
C ASP A 353 -10.13 -18.05 -1.30
N VAL A 354 -9.68 -17.55 -2.45
CA VAL A 354 -8.29 -17.07 -2.62
C VAL A 354 -8.03 -15.80 -1.80
N ILE A 355 -8.91 -14.79 -1.88
CA ILE A 355 -8.78 -13.54 -1.11
C ILE A 355 -8.96 -13.83 0.38
N ASN A 356 -9.90 -14.72 0.71
CA ASN A 356 -10.18 -15.11 2.09
C ASN A 356 -8.96 -15.77 2.78
N ASN A 357 -8.01 -16.30 2.00
CA ASN A 357 -6.75 -16.87 2.48
C ASN A 357 -5.63 -15.86 2.67
N ILE A 358 -5.85 -14.58 2.37
CA ILE A 358 -4.83 -13.53 2.48
C ILE A 358 -5.17 -12.69 3.72
N PRO A 359 -4.38 -12.79 4.80
CA PRO A 359 -4.65 -12.05 6.02
C PRO A 359 -4.55 -10.55 5.83
N VAL A 360 -5.20 -9.83 6.74
CA VAL A 360 -5.19 -8.38 6.82
C VAL A 360 -4.36 -7.95 8.02
N VAL A 361 -3.44 -7.00 7.85
CA VAL A 361 -2.66 -6.40 8.94
C VAL A 361 -2.96 -4.91 9.00
N MET A 362 -3.32 -4.42 10.18
CA MET A 362 -3.42 -3.00 10.48
C MET A 362 -2.07 -2.50 10.98
N LEU A 363 -1.57 -1.41 10.39
CA LEU A 363 -0.36 -0.72 10.86
C LEU A 363 -0.37 0.78 10.54
N ASP A 364 0.46 1.54 11.24
CA ASP A 364 0.67 2.96 10.97
C ASP A 364 1.82 3.15 9.98
N MET A 365 1.47 3.48 8.73
CA MET A 365 2.45 3.73 7.66
C MET A 365 3.06 5.13 7.73
N ASN A 366 2.73 5.98 8.69
CA ASN A 366 3.50 7.20 8.93
C ASN A 366 4.81 6.93 9.70
N ASP A 367 4.90 5.76 10.34
CA ASP A 367 6.10 5.33 11.05
C ASP A 367 7.11 4.70 10.08
N GLU A 368 8.34 5.22 10.07
CA GLU A 368 9.38 4.78 9.14
C GLU A 368 9.66 3.27 9.26
N ALA A 369 9.68 2.73 10.48
CA ALA A 369 9.98 1.32 10.69
C ALA A 369 8.94 0.40 10.03
N ASN A 370 7.67 0.81 10.03
CA ASN A 370 6.59 0.11 9.37
C ASN A 370 6.67 0.21 7.85
N GLN A 371 7.01 1.39 7.33
CA GLN A 371 7.22 1.59 5.89
C GLN A 371 8.34 0.66 5.38
N LYS A 372 9.50 0.68 6.04
CA LYS A 372 10.64 -0.18 5.72
C LYS A 372 10.30 -1.67 5.89
N PHE A 373 9.47 -2.01 6.87
CA PHE A 373 9.00 -3.38 7.06
C PHE A 373 8.18 -3.87 5.86
N VAL A 374 7.20 -3.09 5.39
CA VAL A 374 6.37 -3.46 4.24
C VAL A 374 7.21 -3.58 2.96
N GLU A 375 8.19 -2.68 2.77
CA GLU A 375 9.16 -2.78 1.66
C GLU A 375 9.98 -4.07 1.73
N ASN A 376 10.47 -4.45 2.92
CA ASN A 376 11.21 -5.69 3.13
C ASN A 376 10.33 -6.93 2.97
N GLU A 377 9.05 -6.86 3.31
CA GLU A 377 8.11 -7.95 3.09
C GLU A 377 7.93 -8.24 1.60
N ALA A 378 7.75 -7.19 0.79
CA ALA A 378 7.67 -7.31 -0.66
C ALA A 378 8.98 -7.90 -1.21
N LEU A 379 10.14 -7.39 -0.75
CA LEU A 379 11.45 -7.92 -1.14
C LEU A 379 11.60 -9.41 -0.76
N ARG A 380 11.24 -9.80 0.46
CA ARG A 380 11.24 -11.20 0.93
C ARG A 380 10.43 -12.07 -0.02
N LEU A 381 9.17 -11.73 -0.27
CA LEU A 381 8.27 -12.53 -1.10
C LEU A 381 8.79 -12.68 -2.53
N VAL A 382 9.39 -11.64 -3.11
CA VAL A 382 10.00 -11.74 -4.43
C VAL A 382 11.22 -12.68 -4.40
N LEU A 383 12.11 -12.51 -3.42
CA LEU A 383 13.31 -13.35 -3.29
C LEU A 383 12.96 -14.82 -2.99
N GLU A 384 11.91 -15.11 -2.25
CA GLU A 384 11.41 -16.47 -2.04
C GLU A 384 11.03 -17.15 -3.35
N ASN A 385 10.40 -16.41 -4.27
CA ASN A 385 9.91 -16.97 -5.53
C ASN A 385 10.96 -16.97 -6.65
N TYR A 386 11.90 -16.02 -6.66
CA TYR A 386 12.91 -15.88 -7.72
C TYR A 386 14.30 -16.40 -7.34
N LYS A 387 14.63 -16.41 -6.05
CA LYS A 387 15.95 -16.80 -5.53
C LYS A 387 15.90 -17.95 -4.53
N GLY A 388 14.70 -18.46 -4.23
CA GLY A 388 14.53 -19.54 -3.27
C GLY A 388 14.94 -19.15 -1.85
N LEU A 389 14.85 -17.86 -1.50
CA LEU A 389 15.12 -17.38 -0.13
C LEU A 389 14.33 -18.23 0.88
N GLN A 390 14.99 -18.62 1.96
CA GLN A 390 14.38 -19.37 3.06
C GLN A 390 14.55 -18.61 4.38
N PRO A 391 13.70 -18.89 5.39
CA PRO A 391 13.98 -18.45 6.75
C PRO A 391 15.37 -18.94 7.20
N ALA A 392 16.09 -18.09 7.93
CA ALA A 392 17.48 -18.34 8.32
C ALA A 392 17.62 -19.47 9.36
N VAL A 393 16.53 -19.92 9.99
CA VAL A 393 16.53 -20.91 11.07
C VAL A 393 15.40 -21.91 10.95
N MET A 394 15.78 -23.19 11.06
CA MET A 394 14.98 -24.42 11.35
C MET A 394 13.75 -24.75 10.50
N LEU A 395 13.08 -23.77 9.92
CA LEU A 395 11.86 -23.93 9.16
C LEU A 395 12.15 -23.52 7.72
N ASP A 396 11.68 -24.30 6.76
CA ASP A 396 11.59 -23.81 5.40
C ASP A 396 10.32 -22.97 5.22
N ARG A 397 10.18 -22.32 4.06
CA ARG A 397 9.01 -21.50 3.73
C ARG A 397 7.69 -22.29 3.85
N SER A 398 7.69 -23.57 3.49
CA SER A 398 6.50 -24.43 3.57
C SER A 398 6.07 -24.62 5.02
N ASP A 399 7.01 -24.85 5.94
CA ASP A 399 6.73 -24.97 7.37
C ASP A 399 6.11 -23.69 7.94
N VAL A 400 6.61 -22.52 7.52
CA VAL A 400 6.06 -21.22 7.93
C VAL A 400 4.60 -21.10 7.49
N ILE A 401 4.30 -21.44 6.24
CA ILE A 401 2.94 -21.38 5.68
C ILE A 401 2.02 -22.37 6.40
N VAL A 402 2.48 -23.59 6.66
CA VAL A 402 1.71 -24.62 7.37
C VAL A 402 1.36 -24.14 8.77
N LYS A 403 2.32 -23.64 9.54
CA LYS A 403 2.07 -23.12 10.90
C LYS A 403 1.08 -21.96 10.91
N LEU A 404 1.20 -21.00 9.98
CA LEU A 404 0.24 -19.91 9.88
C LEU A 404 -1.17 -20.42 9.54
N SER A 405 -1.27 -21.44 8.67
CA SER A 405 -2.56 -22.08 8.36
C SER A 405 -3.15 -22.83 9.55
N GLU A 406 -2.33 -23.51 10.35
CA GLU A 406 -2.76 -24.19 11.57
C GLU A 406 -3.32 -23.19 12.59
N TYR A 407 -2.63 -22.06 12.79
CA TYR A 407 -3.09 -20.98 13.65
C TYR A 407 -4.37 -20.34 13.11
N SER A 408 -4.47 -20.10 11.80
CA SER A 408 -5.68 -19.59 11.15
C SER A 408 -6.88 -20.49 11.43
N ASN A 409 -6.72 -21.81 11.23
CA ASN A 409 -7.79 -22.79 11.40
C ASN A 409 -8.23 -23.00 12.86
N SER A 410 -7.30 -22.88 13.81
CA SER A 410 -7.56 -23.17 15.23
C SER A 410 -7.95 -21.94 16.03
N LEU A 411 -7.42 -20.77 15.67
CA LEU A 411 -7.45 -19.56 16.49
C LEU A 411 -7.85 -18.30 15.71
N GLY A 412 -7.95 -18.37 14.39
CA GLY A 412 -8.21 -17.23 13.50
C GLY A 412 -9.62 -17.22 12.90
N LYS A 413 -9.70 -16.94 11.60
CA LYS A 413 -10.94 -16.92 10.81
C LYS A 413 -11.71 -18.23 10.97
N ALA A 414 -13.03 -18.15 10.88
CA ALA A 414 -13.95 -19.27 11.08
C ALA A 414 -13.90 -19.98 12.46
N SER A 415 -13.09 -19.51 13.42
CA SER A 415 -13.18 -19.98 14.81
C SER A 415 -14.50 -19.55 15.47
N GLN A 416 -14.91 -20.21 16.55
CA GLN A 416 -16.09 -19.82 17.33
C GLN A 416 -16.01 -18.37 17.86
N TRP A 417 -14.80 -17.84 18.01
CA TRP A 417 -14.55 -16.49 18.51
C TRP A 417 -14.77 -15.41 17.43
N ALA A 418 -14.84 -15.81 16.16
CA ALA A 418 -15.17 -14.96 15.01
C ALA A 418 -16.69 -14.80 14.76
N GLU A 419 -17.53 -15.39 15.62
CA GLU A 419 -18.99 -15.31 15.50
C GLU A 419 -19.54 -13.98 16.04
N LEU A 420 -20.42 -13.34 15.26
CA LEU A 420 -21.30 -12.29 15.76
C LEU A 420 -22.69 -12.87 15.99
N TYR A 421 -23.31 -12.43 17.08
CA TYR A 421 -24.68 -12.81 17.43
C TYR A 421 -25.67 -11.83 16.80
N ARG A 422 -26.62 -12.35 16.05
CA ARG A 422 -27.74 -11.63 15.48
C ARG A 422 -29.00 -12.00 16.26
N GLU A 423 -29.68 -11.01 16.84
CA GLU A 423 -31.06 -11.20 17.27
C GLU A 423 -31.97 -11.06 16.03
N GLU A 424 -32.56 -12.16 15.60
CA GLU A 424 -33.72 -12.19 14.71
C GLU A 424 -35.01 -12.31 15.52
N LYS A 425 -36.15 -12.01 14.89
CA LYS A 425 -37.46 -12.38 15.41
C LYS A 425 -37.97 -13.53 14.57
N ASP A 426 -38.41 -14.61 15.20
CA ASP A 426 -39.03 -15.73 14.50
C ASP A 426 -40.40 -15.33 13.90
N GLU A 427 -41.05 -16.26 13.19
CA GLU A 427 -42.37 -16.07 12.57
C GLU A 427 -43.47 -15.71 13.59
N ARG A 428 -43.22 -15.92 14.89
CA ARG A 428 -44.12 -15.60 16.00
C ARG A 428 -43.71 -14.32 16.74
N GLY A 429 -42.70 -13.60 16.25
CA GLY A 429 -42.19 -12.36 16.83
C GLY A 429 -41.30 -12.55 18.06
N GLN A 430 -40.95 -13.78 18.44
CA GLN A 430 -40.06 -14.08 19.56
C GLN A 430 -38.60 -13.89 19.17
N LYS A 431 -37.79 -13.42 20.12
CA LYS A 431 -36.36 -13.22 19.91
C LYS A 431 -35.65 -14.56 19.70
N LYS A 432 -35.05 -14.75 18.53
CA LYS A 432 -34.13 -15.83 18.19
C LYS A 432 -32.73 -15.25 18.08
N ILE A 433 -31.78 -15.77 18.86
CA ILE A 433 -30.37 -15.40 18.70
C ILE A 433 -29.75 -16.41 17.75
N GLU A 434 -29.36 -15.96 16.57
CA GLU A 434 -28.57 -16.75 15.62
C GLU A 434 -27.12 -16.29 15.65
N SER A 435 -26.16 -17.21 15.79
CA SER A 435 -24.76 -16.90 15.58
C SER A 435 -24.42 -16.97 14.10
N THR A 436 -23.64 -16.02 13.60
CA THR A 436 -23.13 -16.05 12.24
C THR A 436 -21.64 -15.80 12.27
N ARG A 437 -20.87 -16.71 11.67
CA ARG A 437 -19.45 -16.50 11.40
C ARG A 437 -19.32 -15.39 10.38
N ILE A 438 -18.83 -14.24 10.83
CA ILE A 438 -18.68 -13.09 9.95
C ILE A 438 -17.25 -12.91 9.48
N GLN A 439 -16.23 -13.25 10.27
CA GLN A 439 -14.84 -13.07 9.85
C GLN A 439 -14.43 -14.14 8.83
N GLN A 440 -14.19 -13.69 7.60
CA GLN A 440 -13.76 -14.51 6.46
C GLN A 440 -12.23 -14.47 6.26
N ARG A 441 -11.54 -13.49 6.86
CA ARG A 441 -10.09 -13.31 6.76
C ARG A 441 -9.46 -13.09 8.12
N ASP A 442 -8.25 -13.59 8.32
CA ASP A 442 -7.49 -13.31 9.54
C ASP A 442 -7.17 -11.82 9.65
N LEU A 443 -7.21 -11.29 10.87
CA LEU A 443 -6.87 -9.91 11.18
C LEU A 443 -5.70 -9.88 12.14
N TYR A 444 -4.71 -9.02 11.85
CA TYR A 444 -3.54 -8.80 12.66
C TYR A 444 -3.39 -7.31 12.99
N LEU A 445 -2.91 -7.03 14.19
CA LEU A 445 -2.42 -5.71 14.60
C LEU A 445 -0.89 -5.74 14.53
N GLY A 446 -0.28 -4.78 13.85
CA GLY A 446 1.14 -4.82 13.53
C GLY A 446 1.91 -3.58 13.93
N HIS A 447 3.09 -3.76 14.51
CA HIS A 447 4.05 -2.68 14.66
C HIS A 447 5.48 -3.17 14.51
N SER A 448 6.32 -2.32 13.95
CA SER A 448 7.71 -2.62 13.63
C SER A 448 8.63 -1.61 14.29
N ILE A 449 9.83 -2.07 14.66
CA ILE A 449 10.86 -1.27 15.29
C ILE A 449 12.21 -1.56 14.65
N HIS A 450 13.09 -0.56 14.66
CA HIS A 450 14.50 -0.76 14.36
C HIS A 450 15.23 -1.21 15.62
N LEU A 451 16.00 -2.29 15.49
CA LEU A 451 16.95 -2.70 16.52
C LEU A 451 18.37 -2.50 16.01
N ASN A 452 19.21 -1.90 16.87
CA ASN A 452 20.61 -1.66 16.53
C ASN A 452 21.33 -2.99 16.23
N ARG A 453 22.21 -2.96 15.22
CA ARG A 453 23.02 -4.13 14.78
C ARG A 453 23.78 -4.78 15.94
N HIS A 454 24.43 -4.00 16.80
CA HIS A 454 25.19 -4.51 17.95
C HIS A 454 24.30 -5.18 19.00
N ARG A 455 23.07 -4.68 19.20
CA ARG A 455 22.11 -5.29 20.14
C ARG A 455 21.67 -6.67 19.64
N ILE A 456 21.35 -6.80 18.35
CA ILE A 456 21.03 -8.09 17.73
C ILE A 456 22.20 -9.08 17.85
N GLU A 457 23.43 -8.64 17.59
CA GLU A 457 24.61 -9.49 17.75
C GLU A 457 24.85 -9.91 19.21
N ALA A 458 24.65 -9.00 20.17
CA ALA A 458 24.79 -9.31 21.59
C ALA A 458 23.77 -10.35 22.07
N LEU A 459 22.52 -10.27 21.59
CA LEU A 459 21.48 -11.28 21.86
C LEU A 459 21.85 -12.63 21.23
N GLY A 460 22.22 -12.64 19.94
CA GLY A 460 22.57 -13.88 19.25
C GLY A 460 23.82 -14.57 19.83
N THR A 461 24.77 -13.79 20.35
CA THR A 461 25.97 -14.33 21.02
C THR A 461 25.70 -14.75 22.47
N GLY A 462 24.58 -14.34 23.08
CA GLY A 462 24.28 -14.54 24.49
C GLY A 462 25.03 -13.59 25.43
N ARG A 463 25.64 -12.52 24.91
CA ARG A 463 26.29 -11.47 25.71
C ARG A 463 25.26 -10.55 26.37
N ALA A 464 24.07 -10.45 25.81
CA ALA A 464 22.95 -9.70 26.38
C ALA A 464 21.79 -10.65 26.73
N PRO A 465 21.14 -10.50 27.89
CA PRO A 465 19.94 -11.26 28.23
C PRO A 465 18.72 -10.77 27.44
N SER A 466 17.69 -11.61 27.34
CA SER A 466 16.39 -11.31 26.72
C SER A 466 15.71 -10.07 27.30
N SER A 467 15.91 -9.79 28.59
CA SER A 467 15.41 -8.58 29.26
C SER A 467 15.86 -7.27 28.62
N THR A 468 16.94 -7.29 27.84
CA THR A 468 17.42 -6.09 27.13
C THR A 468 16.53 -5.64 25.99
N VAL A 469 15.67 -6.50 25.42
CA VAL A 469 14.72 -6.15 24.34
C VAL A 469 13.26 -6.14 24.78
N GLU A 470 13.00 -6.48 26.04
CA GLU A 470 11.65 -6.52 26.60
C GLU A 470 10.89 -5.21 26.43
N ASN A 471 11.51 -4.07 26.70
CA ASN A 471 10.86 -2.76 26.60
C ASN A 471 10.52 -2.40 25.15
N ASP A 472 11.37 -2.75 24.19
CA ASP A 472 11.13 -2.47 22.76
C ASP A 472 9.99 -3.33 22.21
N LEU A 473 9.94 -4.61 22.59
CA LEU A 473 8.84 -5.51 22.23
C LEU A 473 7.54 -5.11 22.93
N THR A 474 7.62 -4.66 24.19
CA THR A 474 6.48 -4.09 24.91
C THR A 474 5.95 -2.88 24.16
N TYR A 475 6.82 -1.94 23.79
CA TYR A 475 6.47 -0.76 23.01
C TYR A 475 5.79 -1.16 21.68
N SER A 476 6.35 -2.13 20.97
CA SER A 476 5.79 -2.62 19.71
C SER A 476 4.38 -3.14 19.88
N VAL A 477 4.13 -3.95 20.90
CA VAL A 477 2.78 -4.44 21.19
C VAL A 477 1.85 -3.31 21.60
N THR A 478 2.29 -2.40 22.48
CA THR A 478 1.51 -1.22 22.87
C THR A 478 1.11 -0.42 21.63
N ARG A 479 2.02 -0.19 20.69
CA ARG A 479 1.74 0.54 19.44
C ARG A 479 0.77 -0.21 18.52
N ALA A 480 0.93 -1.52 18.36
CA ALA A 480 -0.01 -2.33 17.57
C ALA A 480 -1.44 -2.23 18.12
N PHE A 481 -1.59 -2.24 19.44
CA PHE A 481 -2.86 -1.99 20.10
C PHE A 481 -3.34 -0.54 19.95
N ALA A 482 -2.45 0.42 20.15
CA ALA A 482 -2.77 1.84 20.03
C ALA A 482 -3.35 2.19 18.65
N GLN A 483 -2.87 1.54 17.59
CA GLN A 483 -3.43 1.64 16.24
C GLN A 483 -4.88 1.12 16.16
N ALA A 484 -5.20 0.01 16.84
CA ALA A 484 -6.58 -0.47 16.94
C ALA A 484 -7.45 0.56 17.67
N TYR A 485 -7.00 1.07 18.82
CA TYR A 485 -7.72 2.06 19.63
C TYR A 485 -7.84 3.44 18.99
N GLY A 486 -6.89 3.81 18.13
CA GLY A 486 -6.79 5.18 17.65
C GLY A 486 -6.16 6.17 18.64
N ARG A 487 -5.27 5.68 19.50
CA ARG A 487 -4.56 6.49 20.51
C ARG A 487 -3.07 6.53 20.28
N ASN A 488 -2.38 7.41 20.98
CA ASN A 488 -0.95 7.31 21.21
C ASN A 488 -0.60 6.14 22.13
N ALA A 489 0.57 5.54 21.91
CA ALA A 489 1.01 4.38 22.71
C ALA A 489 1.15 4.68 24.20
N GLY A 490 1.54 5.90 24.57
CA GLY A 490 1.73 6.30 25.97
C GLY A 490 0.45 6.23 26.81
N GLU A 491 -0.73 6.22 26.17
CA GLU A 491 -2.03 6.17 26.83
C GLU A 491 -2.56 4.75 27.02
N ILE A 492 -1.94 3.76 26.37
CA ILE A 492 -2.33 2.36 26.48
C ILE A 492 -1.56 1.74 27.64
N MET A 493 -2.18 1.70 28.81
CA MET A 493 -1.63 0.99 29.96
C MET A 493 -1.75 -0.52 29.73
N LEU A 494 -0.69 -1.12 29.19
CA LEU A 494 -0.62 -2.57 29.05
C LEU A 494 -0.83 -3.26 30.39
N SER A 495 -0.50 -2.65 31.53
CA SER A 495 -0.69 -3.17 32.90
C SER A 495 -2.14 -3.52 33.27
N ASN A 496 -3.14 -3.04 32.53
CA ASN A 496 -4.54 -3.52 32.60
C ASN A 496 -4.72 -4.84 31.79
N LEU A 497 -3.72 -5.73 31.94
CA LEU A 497 -3.28 -6.79 31.02
C LEU A 497 -4.35 -7.80 30.62
N ASP A 498 -5.31 -8.11 31.49
CA ASP A 498 -6.21 -9.24 31.27
C ASP A 498 -7.17 -9.02 30.10
N VAL A 499 -7.62 -7.78 29.87
CA VAL A 499 -8.50 -7.46 28.74
C VAL A 499 -7.71 -7.59 27.44
N HIS A 500 -6.60 -6.88 27.27
CA HIS A 500 -5.80 -6.89 26.03
C HIS A 500 -5.30 -8.29 25.69
N ARG A 501 -4.83 -9.05 26.69
CA ARG A 501 -4.37 -10.43 26.49
C ARG A 501 -5.49 -11.36 26.06
N SER A 502 -6.72 -11.18 26.53
CA SER A 502 -7.86 -12.00 26.09
C SER A 502 -8.20 -11.81 24.60
N LYS A 503 -7.79 -10.68 24.01
CA LYS A 503 -8.10 -10.28 22.63
C LYS A 503 -7.04 -10.71 21.61
N ILE A 504 -5.86 -11.14 22.04
CA ILE A 504 -4.82 -11.69 21.15
C ILE A 504 -4.83 -13.21 21.20
N LYS A 505 -4.66 -13.83 20.04
CA LYS A 505 -4.72 -15.29 19.90
C LYS A 505 -3.36 -15.92 19.67
N MET A 506 -2.48 -15.25 18.94
CA MET A 506 -1.05 -15.58 18.82
C MET A 506 -0.27 -14.35 18.37
N ALA A 507 1.05 -14.39 18.55
CA ALA A 507 1.98 -13.39 18.04
C ALA A 507 2.91 -14.01 17.01
N GLN A 508 2.97 -13.41 15.82
CA GLN A 508 4.01 -13.65 14.84
C GLN A 508 5.06 -12.55 14.98
N VAL A 509 6.33 -12.92 15.12
CA VAL A 509 7.46 -11.98 15.05
C VAL A 509 8.25 -12.25 13.78
N VAL A 510 8.48 -11.21 12.99
CA VAL A 510 9.28 -11.27 11.76
C VAL A 510 10.50 -10.39 11.95
N ILE A 511 11.68 -10.97 11.77
CA ILE A 511 12.97 -10.30 11.92
C ILE A 511 13.66 -10.24 10.56
N TYR A 512 13.90 -9.03 10.06
CA TYR A 512 14.72 -8.79 8.89
C TYR A 512 16.11 -8.34 9.32
N LEU A 513 17.12 -9.11 8.91
CA LEU A 513 18.53 -8.84 9.15
C LEU A 513 19.22 -8.44 7.84
N PRO A 514 20.11 -7.44 7.88
CA PRO A 514 21.07 -7.20 6.80
C PRO A 514 21.95 -8.44 6.55
N GLU A 515 22.10 -8.83 5.29
CA GLU A 515 22.90 -10.00 4.86
C GLU A 515 24.37 -9.94 5.28
N ASP A 516 24.92 -8.75 5.48
CA ASP A 516 26.31 -8.52 5.88
C ASP A 516 26.56 -8.75 7.38
N MET A 517 25.51 -8.93 8.19
CA MET A 517 25.68 -9.17 9.61
C MET A 517 26.29 -10.55 9.90
N THR A 518 27.27 -10.59 10.79
CA THR A 518 28.01 -11.81 11.13
C THR A 518 27.11 -12.94 11.65
N ILE A 519 26.05 -12.58 12.38
CA ILE A 519 25.07 -13.50 12.95
C ILE A 519 24.33 -14.32 11.88
N VAL A 520 24.14 -13.79 10.67
CA VAL A 520 23.38 -14.42 9.59
C VAL A 520 24.00 -15.77 9.20
N SER A 521 25.33 -15.85 9.22
CA SER A 521 26.07 -17.08 8.90
C SER A 521 26.06 -18.13 10.02
N ARG A 522 25.48 -17.82 11.19
CA ARG A 522 25.62 -18.61 12.42
C ARG A 522 24.27 -19.07 12.96
N LYS A 523 23.79 -20.22 12.47
CA LYS A 523 22.49 -20.82 12.84
C LYS A 523 22.24 -20.92 14.35
N ALA A 524 23.25 -21.26 15.14
CA ALA A 524 23.14 -21.32 16.60
C ALA A 524 22.86 -19.95 17.24
N GLN A 525 23.46 -18.89 16.70
CA GLN A 525 23.23 -17.53 17.20
C GLN A 525 21.86 -17.00 16.78
N LEU A 526 21.43 -17.31 15.56
CA LEU A 526 20.08 -16.97 15.11
C LEU A 526 18.99 -17.68 15.93
N ARG A 527 19.20 -18.96 16.30
CA ARG A 527 18.30 -19.66 17.25
C ARG A 527 18.23 -18.94 18.58
N ARG A 528 19.38 -18.62 19.18
CA ARG A 528 19.43 -17.86 20.44
C ARG A 528 18.75 -16.49 20.35
N LEU A 529 18.87 -15.80 19.21
CA LEU A 529 18.14 -14.55 18.96
C LEU A 529 16.62 -14.80 18.98
N GLN A 530 16.14 -15.82 18.27
CA GLN A 530 14.71 -16.17 18.25
C GLN A 530 14.21 -16.57 19.65
N ASP A 531 14.99 -17.35 20.39
CA ASP A 531 14.68 -17.76 21.76
C ASP A 531 14.61 -16.53 22.69
N SER A 532 15.57 -15.62 22.59
CA SER A 532 15.62 -14.39 23.40
C SER A 532 14.44 -13.47 23.12
N VAL A 533 14.05 -13.32 21.86
CA VAL A 533 12.87 -12.53 21.45
C VAL A 533 11.58 -13.21 21.94
N THR A 534 11.51 -14.53 21.86
CA THR A 534 10.37 -15.31 22.35
C THR A 534 10.23 -15.17 23.86
N GLU A 535 11.31 -15.36 24.62
CA GLU A 535 11.35 -15.23 26.08
C GLU A 535 10.97 -13.81 26.52
N ALA A 536 11.53 -12.79 25.87
CA ALA A 536 11.22 -11.38 26.17
C ALA A 536 9.72 -11.07 25.97
N LEU A 537 9.11 -11.61 24.91
CA LEU A 537 7.68 -11.43 24.67
C LEU A 537 6.84 -12.26 25.66
N GLN A 538 7.25 -13.48 25.99
CA GLN A 538 6.59 -14.32 27.00
C GLN A 538 6.60 -13.67 28.38
N ASN A 539 7.74 -13.13 28.83
CA ASN A 539 7.88 -12.47 30.13
C ASN A 539 6.87 -11.32 30.31
N LYS A 540 6.51 -10.64 29.21
CA LYS A 540 5.54 -9.53 29.24
C LYS A 540 4.11 -9.96 29.03
N PHE A 541 3.84 -10.98 28.21
CA PHE A 541 2.47 -11.33 27.79
C PHE A 541 1.91 -12.61 28.43
N ALA A 542 2.74 -13.53 28.91
CA ALA A 542 2.33 -14.89 29.25
C ALA A 542 2.01 -15.13 30.75
N THR A 543 1.79 -14.10 31.57
CA THR A 543 1.66 -14.33 33.03
C THR A 543 0.35 -15.01 33.48
N LYS A 544 -0.64 -15.17 32.60
CA LYS A 544 -1.92 -15.88 32.89
C LYS A 544 -2.45 -16.73 31.72
N TRP A 545 -2.15 -16.33 30.49
CA TRP A 545 -2.56 -17.03 29.26
C TRP A 545 -1.30 -17.36 28.47
N ASN A 546 -1.11 -18.63 28.09
CA ASN A 546 0.01 -19.00 27.24
C ASN A 546 -0.25 -18.47 25.84
N LEU A 547 0.45 -17.40 25.45
CA LEU A 547 0.36 -16.80 24.13
C LEU A 547 1.26 -17.60 23.16
N PRO A 548 0.71 -18.28 22.13
CA PRO A 548 1.53 -18.90 21.11
C PRO A 548 2.36 -17.82 20.40
N ILE A 549 3.67 -18.03 20.32
CA ILE A 549 4.61 -17.09 19.70
C ILE A 549 5.36 -17.83 18.59
N PHE A 550 5.41 -17.20 17.43
CA PHE A 550 6.03 -17.74 16.24
C PHE A 550 7.02 -16.74 15.66
N VAL A 551 8.32 -17.03 15.75
CA VAL A 551 9.38 -16.14 15.27
C VAL A 551 9.95 -16.65 13.95
N THR A 552 10.07 -15.74 12.97
CA THR A 552 10.72 -16.00 11.69
C THR A 552 11.81 -14.97 11.46
N THR A 553 12.95 -15.40 10.91
CA THR A 553 14.09 -14.53 10.66
C THR A 553 14.52 -14.71 9.22
N TYR A 554 14.68 -13.60 8.51
CA TYR A 554 15.16 -13.57 7.13
C TYR A 554 16.38 -12.68 7.05
N ALA A 555 17.38 -13.12 6.29
CA ALA A 555 18.44 -12.25 5.82
C ALA A 555 18.03 -11.70 4.46
N VAL A 556 18.03 -10.38 4.30
CA VAL A 556 17.65 -9.72 3.04
C VAL A 556 18.67 -8.64 2.69
N PRO A 557 18.84 -8.30 1.40
CA PRO A 557 19.73 -7.23 0.99
C PRO A 557 19.23 -5.88 1.53
N MET A 558 19.93 -5.31 2.50
CA MET A 558 19.66 -4.00 3.11
C MET A 558 20.84 -3.05 2.85
N ASP A 559 20.63 -1.74 2.94
CA ASP A 559 21.75 -0.80 2.84
C ASP A 559 22.70 -0.96 4.05
N GLU A 560 23.99 -0.67 3.87
CA GLU A 560 25.02 -0.86 4.92
C GLU A 560 24.72 -0.09 6.21
N ARG A 561 23.96 1.01 6.12
CA ARG A 561 23.52 1.82 7.25
C ARG A 561 22.19 1.38 7.84
N ASP A 562 21.44 0.52 7.15
CA ASP A 562 20.13 0.09 7.64
C ASP A 562 20.29 -0.75 8.90
N HIS A 563 19.41 -0.50 9.87
CA HIS A 563 19.29 -1.30 11.06
C HIS A 563 18.31 -2.46 10.85
N PRO A 564 18.56 -3.63 11.48
CA PRO A 564 17.59 -4.71 11.59
C PRO A 564 16.20 -4.23 11.95
N ILE A 565 15.19 -4.82 11.32
CA ILE A 565 13.79 -4.51 11.59
C ILE A 565 13.15 -5.72 12.24
N VAL A 566 12.49 -5.48 13.38
CA VAL A 566 11.68 -6.48 14.08
C VAL A 566 10.24 -6.02 14.05
N SER A 567 9.36 -6.86 13.52
CA SER A 567 7.93 -6.59 13.47
C SER A 567 7.17 -7.61 14.30
N VAL A 568 6.29 -7.11 15.16
CA VAL A 568 5.35 -7.89 15.94
C VAL A 568 3.98 -7.77 15.30
N ARG A 569 3.39 -8.92 14.93
CA ARG A 569 2.03 -9.04 14.41
C ARG A 569 1.20 -9.87 15.36
N LEU A 570 0.13 -9.29 15.88
CA LEU A 570 -0.75 -9.91 16.86
C LEU A 570 -2.06 -10.28 16.18
N MET A 571 -2.35 -11.57 16.03
CA MET A 571 -3.64 -11.96 15.46
C MET A 571 -4.75 -11.71 16.47
N THR A 572 -5.86 -11.19 15.95
CA THR A 572 -7.06 -10.90 16.70
C THR A 572 -8.30 -11.15 15.83
N HIS A 573 -9.48 -11.02 16.43
CA HIS A 573 -10.73 -11.05 15.68
C HIS A 573 -11.20 -9.63 15.33
N ALA A 574 -11.88 -9.50 14.21
CA ALA A 574 -12.53 -8.23 13.85
C ALA A 574 -13.49 -7.76 14.96
N LYS A 575 -14.24 -8.69 15.56
CA LYS A 575 -15.09 -8.45 16.73
C LYS A 575 -14.30 -7.90 17.91
N ASP A 576 -13.13 -8.47 18.21
CA ASP A 576 -12.31 -8.06 19.34
C ASP A 576 -11.78 -6.63 19.13
N VAL A 577 -11.43 -6.23 17.90
CA VAL A 577 -11.12 -4.84 17.57
C VAL A 577 -12.31 -3.91 17.79
N PHE A 578 -13.51 -4.34 17.40
CA PHE A 578 -14.74 -3.56 17.64
C PHE A 578 -15.04 -3.43 19.14
N ASP A 579 -14.92 -4.51 19.91
CA ASP A 579 -15.10 -4.50 21.36
C ASP A 579 -14.08 -3.59 22.04
N LEU A 580 -12.80 -3.66 21.63
CA LEU A 580 -11.73 -2.83 22.18
C LEU A 580 -11.97 -1.33 21.98
N LEU A 581 -12.45 -0.94 20.79
CA LEU A 581 -12.89 0.44 20.51
C LEU A 581 -14.08 0.88 21.38
N VAL A 582 -14.91 -0.07 21.82
CA VAL A 582 -16.11 0.17 22.62
C VAL A 582 -15.84 0.16 24.13
N GLU A 583 -15.00 -0.74 24.62
CA GLU A 583 -14.82 -1.04 26.04
C GLU A 583 -13.73 -0.19 26.69
N ASP A 584 -12.64 0.14 25.97
CA ASP A 584 -11.43 0.74 26.56
C ASP A 584 -11.36 2.27 26.37
N THR A 585 -12.19 2.82 25.47
CA THR A 585 -12.20 4.27 25.16
C THR A 585 -13.62 4.87 25.13
N PRO A 586 -14.52 4.62 26.12
CA PRO A 586 -15.91 5.04 26.04
C PRO A 586 -16.06 6.57 25.96
N GLU A 587 -15.29 7.31 26.74
CA GLU A 587 -15.26 8.77 26.83
C GLU A 587 -14.84 9.45 25.53
N THR A 588 -13.72 8.99 24.98
CA THR A 588 -13.16 9.52 23.75
C THR A 588 -14.03 9.12 22.57
N PHE A 589 -14.44 7.85 22.48
CA PHE A 589 -15.26 7.36 21.36
C PHE A 589 -16.65 7.98 21.33
N GLU A 590 -17.27 8.21 22.49
CA GLU A 590 -18.56 8.93 22.56
C GLU A 590 -18.38 10.42 22.26
N LYS A 591 -17.40 11.09 22.87
CA LYS A 591 -17.11 12.50 22.55
C LYS A 591 -16.73 12.71 21.08
N ILE A 592 -15.96 11.78 20.52
CA ILE A 592 -15.55 11.76 19.12
C ILE A 592 -16.77 11.52 18.24
N LEU A 593 -17.58 10.47 18.48
CA LEU A 593 -18.69 10.14 17.58
C LEU A 593 -19.91 11.06 17.71
N THR A 594 -20.08 11.73 18.85
CA THR A 594 -21.31 12.45 19.21
C THR A 594 -21.13 13.94 19.47
N ASN A 595 -19.88 14.43 19.50
CA ASN A 595 -19.51 15.78 19.95
C ASN A 595 -19.87 16.10 21.41
N VAL A 596 -20.32 15.13 22.22
CA VAL A 596 -20.69 15.31 23.63
C VAL A 596 -19.91 14.33 24.50
N SER A 597 -19.27 14.82 25.56
CA SER A 597 -18.64 13.96 26.56
C SER A 597 -19.60 13.67 27.72
N LEU A 598 -19.72 12.40 28.13
CA LEU A 598 -20.40 12.01 29.38
C LEU A 598 -19.81 12.68 30.63
N PHE A 599 -18.58 13.19 30.52
CA PHE A 599 -17.83 13.78 31.63
C PHE A 599 -17.79 15.32 31.60
N GLU A 600 -18.23 15.96 30.52
CA GLU A 600 -18.30 17.45 30.43
C GLU A 600 -19.48 18.04 31.25
N GLN A 601 -20.31 17.23 31.90
CA GLN A 601 -21.25 17.70 32.94
C GLN A 601 -20.62 17.82 34.33
N LYS A 602 -19.30 17.70 34.47
CA LYS A 602 -18.58 18.12 35.67
C LYS A 602 -17.94 19.46 35.42
N THR A 603 -18.62 20.51 35.87
CA THR A 603 -18.15 21.83 36.36
C THR A 603 -18.89 23.01 35.72
N THR A 604 -20.08 23.25 36.23
CA THR A 604 -20.55 24.61 36.46
C THR A 604 -20.88 24.70 37.95
N ASP A 605 -20.16 25.55 38.67
CA ASP A 605 -20.45 26.00 40.04
C ASP A 605 -20.27 25.02 41.20
N GLY A 606 -19.24 24.17 41.17
CA GLY A 606 -18.68 23.55 42.39
C GLY A 606 -19.62 22.65 43.23
N LYS A 607 -20.83 22.37 42.75
CA LYS A 607 -21.81 21.50 43.42
C LYS A 607 -22.06 20.27 42.57
N GLN A 608 -21.77 19.09 43.13
CA GLN A 608 -22.14 17.79 42.56
C GLN A 608 -23.66 17.61 42.64
N ASN A 609 -24.38 18.06 41.62
CA ASN A 609 -25.79 17.69 41.44
C ASN A 609 -25.98 17.03 40.07
N GLY A 610 -26.15 15.71 40.07
CA GLY A 610 -26.60 14.94 38.93
C GLY A 610 -25.76 13.69 38.68
N ARG A 611 -26.41 12.52 38.64
CA ARG A 611 -25.84 11.32 38.03
C ARG A 611 -25.53 11.62 36.55
N PRO A 612 -24.41 11.13 35.99
CA PRO A 612 -24.07 11.35 34.59
C PRO A 612 -25.23 10.89 33.69
N LYS A 613 -25.69 11.78 32.80
CA LYS A 613 -26.69 11.42 31.78
C LYS A 613 -26.01 10.56 30.71
N ASN A 614 -26.05 9.24 30.89
CA ASN A 614 -25.57 8.25 29.92
C ASN A 614 -26.54 8.14 28.74
N THR A 615 -26.51 9.09 27.82
CA THR A 615 -27.28 9.04 26.57
C THR A 615 -26.31 8.89 25.40
N VAL A 616 -26.11 7.67 24.93
CA VAL A 616 -25.29 7.42 23.73
C VAL A 616 -26.01 7.99 22.52
N LEU A 617 -25.53 9.11 21.99
CA LEU A 617 -26.02 9.66 20.73
C LEU A 617 -25.49 8.80 19.58
N GLU A 618 -26.40 8.33 18.74
CA GLU A 618 -26.02 7.59 17.54
C GLU A 618 -25.57 8.57 16.46
N ASN A 619 -24.42 8.34 15.82
CA ASN A 619 -24.01 9.19 14.70
C ASN A 619 -24.91 8.90 13.49
N ALA A 620 -25.78 9.87 13.13
CA ALA A 620 -26.76 9.75 12.06
C ALA A 620 -26.16 9.42 10.69
N ILE A 621 -24.86 9.69 10.48
CA ILE A 621 -24.13 9.36 9.24
C ILE A 621 -24.06 7.85 9.01
N TRP A 622 -24.00 7.04 10.07
CA TRP A 622 -24.06 5.57 9.92
C TRP A 622 -25.34 5.13 9.21
N ASN A 623 -26.48 5.73 9.55
CA ASN A 623 -27.75 5.38 8.91
C ASN A 623 -27.77 5.81 7.45
N SER A 624 -27.22 6.98 7.11
CA SER A 624 -27.19 7.44 5.73
C SER A 624 -26.28 6.55 4.87
N GLU A 625 -25.10 6.16 5.36
CA GLU A 625 -24.18 5.29 4.64
C GLU A 625 -24.69 3.86 4.50
N ILE A 626 -25.21 3.27 5.58
CA ILE A 626 -25.85 1.95 5.53
C ILE A 626 -27.05 1.96 4.57
N LYS A 627 -27.87 3.00 4.61
CA LYS A 627 -29.01 3.16 3.68
C LYS A 627 -28.53 3.34 2.24
N ALA A 628 -27.44 4.07 2.02
CA ALA A 628 -26.84 4.23 0.70
C ALA A 628 -26.36 2.87 0.17
N MET A 629 -25.59 2.12 0.96
CA MET A 629 -25.08 0.78 0.61
C MET A 629 -26.21 -0.20 0.28
N THR A 630 -27.29 -0.17 1.04
CA THR A 630 -28.43 -1.09 0.89
C THR A 630 -29.55 -0.55 -0.01
N SER A 631 -29.32 0.59 -0.67
CA SER A 631 -30.31 1.22 -1.54
C SER A 631 -30.63 0.37 -2.77
N LYS A 632 -31.85 0.53 -3.32
CA LYS A 632 -32.28 -0.19 -4.53
C LYS A 632 -31.33 0.02 -5.72
N LYS A 633 -30.73 1.21 -5.83
CA LYS A 633 -29.79 1.57 -6.91
C LYS A 633 -28.50 0.73 -6.92
N ASN A 634 -28.13 0.16 -5.77
CA ASN A 634 -26.89 -0.61 -5.61
C ASN A 634 -27.11 -2.12 -5.44
N ARG A 635 -28.35 -2.60 -5.59
CA ARG A 635 -28.67 -4.03 -5.43
C ARG A 635 -27.91 -4.94 -6.40
N GLY A 636 -27.45 -4.40 -7.53
CA GLY A 636 -26.63 -5.12 -8.51
C GLY A 636 -25.20 -5.41 -8.04
N ILE A 637 -24.76 -4.89 -6.90
CA ILE A 637 -23.42 -5.13 -6.33
C ILE A 637 -23.58 -5.77 -4.95
N SER A 638 -23.48 -7.11 -4.91
CA SER A 638 -23.69 -7.93 -3.71
C SER A 638 -22.80 -7.52 -2.54
N PHE A 639 -21.56 -7.12 -2.83
CA PHE A 639 -20.58 -6.63 -1.88
C PHE A 639 -21.14 -5.52 -0.99
N PHE A 640 -21.72 -4.45 -1.56
CA PHE A 640 -22.23 -3.32 -0.77
C PHE A 640 -23.42 -3.69 0.11
N LYS A 641 -24.32 -4.53 -0.39
CA LYS A 641 -25.46 -4.99 0.41
C LYS A 641 -24.96 -5.74 1.64
N ARG A 642 -24.06 -6.72 1.44
CA ARG A 642 -23.49 -7.53 2.52
C ARG A 642 -22.69 -6.67 3.51
N TRP A 643 -21.91 -5.73 3.01
CA TRP A 643 -21.19 -4.77 3.84
C TRP A 643 -22.14 -3.93 4.71
N GLY A 644 -23.17 -3.35 4.10
CA GLY A 644 -24.18 -2.57 4.82
C GLY A 644 -24.92 -3.39 5.88
N ASP A 645 -25.18 -4.68 5.61
CA ASP A 645 -25.81 -5.58 6.57
C ASP A 645 -24.86 -5.95 7.72
N ILE A 646 -23.57 -6.20 7.46
CA ILE A 646 -22.55 -6.40 8.51
C ILE A 646 -22.42 -5.13 9.36
N LEU A 647 -22.37 -3.96 8.73
CA LEU A 647 -22.28 -2.68 9.45
C LEU A 647 -23.51 -2.41 10.30
N LYS A 648 -24.72 -2.82 9.89
CA LYS A 648 -25.89 -2.79 10.78
C LYS A 648 -25.68 -3.65 12.03
N ILE A 649 -25.12 -4.86 11.88
CA ILE A 649 -24.87 -5.76 13.00
C ILE A 649 -23.80 -5.18 13.91
N VAL A 650 -22.67 -4.74 13.36
CA VAL A 650 -21.56 -4.11 14.11
C VAL A 650 -22.06 -2.86 14.84
N LYS A 651 -22.76 -1.97 14.13
CA LYS A 651 -23.43 -0.80 14.72
C LYS A 651 -24.36 -1.22 15.86
N LYS A 652 -25.24 -2.20 15.62
CA LYS A 652 -26.15 -2.71 16.66
C LYS A 652 -25.37 -3.21 17.87
N ALA A 653 -24.30 -3.98 17.70
CA ALA A 653 -23.46 -4.46 18.79
C ALA A 653 -22.81 -3.32 19.58
N ILE A 654 -22.23 -2.34 18.88
CA ILE A 654 -21.57 -1.15 19.46
C ILE A 654 -22.56 -0.32 20.30
N TYR A 655 -23.75 -0.03 19.74
CA TYR A 655 -24.72 0.87 20.37
C TYR A 655 -25.70 0.16 21.34
N ILE A 656 -26.07 -1.10 21.10
CA ILE A 656 -27.02 -1.84 21.96
C ILE A 656 -26.35 -2.42 23.21
N ASN A 657 -25.11 -2.93 23.15
CA ASN A 657 -24.45 -3.41 24.38
C ASN A 657 -24.20 -2.27 25.38
N ARG A 658 -24.05 -1.04 24.89
CA ARG A 658 -24.01 0.17 25.73
C ARG A 658 -25.39 0.56 26.27
N ALA A 659 -26.46 0.39 25.49
CA ALA A 659 -27.83 0.58 25.95
C ALA A 659 -28.28 -0.48 26.98
N GLN A 660 -27.84 -1.74 26.84
CA GLN A 660 -28.19 -2.84 27.75
C GLN A 660 -27.42 -2.82 29.08
N ARG A 661 -26.30 -2.10 29.18
CA ARG A 661 -25.69 -1.77 30.48
C ARG A 661 -26.52 -0.78 31.32
N ASN A 662 -27.66 -0.28 30.81
CA ASN A 662 -28.62 0.52 31.55
C ASN A 662 -30.05 -0.07 31.45
N LYS A 663 -30.51 -0.72 32.53
CA LYS A 663 -31.89 -1.26 32.66
C LYS A 663 -32.93 -0.23 33.14
N THR A 664 -32.71 1.06 32.95
CA THR A 664 -33.74 2.08 33.20
C THR A 664 -33.82 3.01 31.99
N GLY A 665 -34.93 2.90 31.23
CA GLY A 665 -35.18 3.65 29.99
C GLY A 665 -35.21 5.17 30.18
N TRP A 666 -35.25 5.98 29.12
CA TRP A 666 -36.43 6.13 28.27
C TRP A 666 -36.14 6.91 26.97
N SER A 667 -37.14 6.86 26.11
CA SER A 667 -37.42 7.55 24.84
C SER A 667 -36.92 8.99 24.64
N ASN A 668 -36.62 9.29 23.36
CA ASN A 668 -36.78 10.56 22.64
C ASN A 668 -36.62 11.85 23.45
N GLY A 669 -35.42 12.45 23.45
CA GLY A 669 -35.15 13.67 24.22
C GLY A 669 -34.26 14.71 23.55
N VAL A 670 -34.22 14.80 22.21
CA VAL A 670 -33.48 15.89 21.53
C VAL A 670 -34.40 16.79 20.68
N ALA A 671 -35.57 16.30 20.25
CA ALA A 671 -36.51 17.12 19.47
C ALA A 671 -37.44 18.02 20.33
N GLU A 672 -37.70 17.67 21.60
CA GLU A 672 -38.62 18.46 22.45
C GLU A 672 -37.95 19.66 23.16
N GLU A 673 -36.66 19.59 23.51
CA GLU A 673 -35.99 20.70 24.18
C GLU A 673 -35.73 21.90 23.23
N GLU A 674 -35.47 21.66 21.94
CA GLU A 674 -35.36 22.75 20.95
C GLU A 674 -36.72 23.39 20.64
N SER A 675 -37.80 22.61 20.65
CA SER A 675 -39.15 23.15 20.45
C SER A 675 -39.65 23.93 21.68
N GLN A 676 -39.21 23.61 22.89
CA GLN A 676 -39.56 24.34 24.10
C GLN A 676 -38.68 25.58 24.33
N ARG A 677 -37.41 25.57 23.88
CA ARG A 677 -36.56 26.77 23.87
C ARG A 677 -37.06 27.84 22.91
N LYS A 678 -37.58 27.46 21.74
CA LYS A 678 -38.17 28.43 20.79
C LYS A 678 -39.51 29.02 21.26
N LYS A 679 -40.22 28.37 22.18
CA LYS A 679 -41.47 28.88 22.78
C LYS A 679 -41.28 29.72 24.05
N ARG A 680 -40.05 29.81 24.58
CA ARG A 680 -39.74 30.65 25.76
C ARG A 680 -39.10 31.99 25.43
N ASN A 681 -38.78 32.24 24.16
CA ASN A 681 -38.22 33.50 23.67
C ASN A 681 -39.18 34.26 22.73
N PHE A 682 -40.49 34.01 22.86
CA PHE A 682 -41.56 34.87 22.33
C PHE A 682 -42.64 35.04 23.39
#